data_AF-A0A0D2IXE9-F1
#
_entry.id   AF-A0A0D2IXE9-F1
#
_cell.length_a   1.000
_cell.length_b   1.000
_cell.length_c   1.000
_cell.angle_alpha   90.00
_cell.angle_beta   90.00
_cell.angle_gamma   90.00
#
_symmetry.space_group_name_H-M   'P 1'
#
loop_
_entity.id
_entity.type
_entity.pdbx_description
1 polymer ?
#
loop_
_entity_poly.entity_id
_entity_poly.type
_entity_poly.pdbx_seq_one_letter_code
_entity_poly.pdbx_strand_id
1 'polypeptide(L)'
;MAENQIESNLLDHEWLAVDAQNNPDRWIHRFTEEELKDIDHALQTTLSKGHKTCETMTKEDFPLGRSEKPLQQVLEHVENDMGLFVLRGIPASKYTKPEMRMIYWGIGLNMGVAVSQSGKGDVLGDVKNLGDNIHPSSKTGRGYMSRVHLGFHTDSSDIVGLMVLQVAKSGGLSMICSSVAVRNEIARRRPDLLKVLYEDFYWSWKGNSPPGAGPYYKIPIFSEEGGRFSCRYIPPHIFTAQEEYPELPRLTEQQKEAIMLIQQIANEEKFHFGMMFEPGDIQFLNNHITLHARTEFEDGDTDETKRHLLRLWLCPPNSRKLSHNVVDFYRDQRPVEQLTQELERLKSGLQLPSESERWPNQAPPTQLNTSTGSDSSSRAEVLPESASTTPLKSFQSIHDKTFKFEDLVLLKADVDELFREYFLHYHQQLPVIDVQAEPAAIIDESPLLFWTIVFTACRNLPSQQHHYRSLCNKLPGLLGHLMMTRQDSTYTMQALLILSMWPLPVQRQSDDMRWLYSGMAMQMAMHAGCHRVGYEHEYHPYTYSKSLSNERSHTRIWRCWCFVNAVLSCELGLPCLVPFDALEIKPGDEAALPADFISRLRIVLYVSRINDTLGDNTCKDGSHRLRMVRLLEKDVNTLVSGLRQSPAQWNPSVEFVYLIVLLNLYSFCLRWSTPVSLSDPDHTIIQSSAAQAACQLIKLYSSSPLPVDNPSTSQPCPQRYYPKFYLRFETIALLMLLKISVLNQISLRELGEVDDAVRLGHGALMSGSSSEGDEFHRAASVVEVLCKKGVIDSVRGKSTVESRFGASLWLELVATAIRWRRQNSKRGPRPTDNSRNSINNNNSNHAGSTIPALNMSRAAGSMDVAMSGSTAADSVDATRLTMADVQGNANLFPFSIEDWSVYLDITEADLGLGNDSSWWGGSGG
;
A
#
# COMPACT_ATOMS: atom_id res chain seq x y z
N MET A 1 -2.03 -38.78 -18.10
CA MET A 1 -3.27 -39.42 -17.63
C MET A 1 -2.87 -40.61 -16.78
N ALA A 2 -3.06 -40.48 -15.47
CA ALA A 2 -3.11 -41.59 -14.53
C ALA A 2 -4.25 -41.21 -13.58
N GLU A 3 -5.33 -41.98 -13.59
CA GLU A 3 -6.46 -41.73 -12.70
C GLU A 3 -6.06 -42.25 -11.32
N ASN A 4 -5.98 -41.37 -10.32
CA ASN A 4 -5.64 -41.79 -8.97
C ASN A 4 -6.72 -42.75 -8.46
N GLN A 5 -6.35 -44.03 -8.29
CA GLN A 5 -7.14 -44.98 -7.55
C GLN A 5 -7.17 -44.53 -6.09
N ILE A 6 -8.22 -43.80 -5.70
CA ILE A 6 -8.60 -43.61 -4.30
C ILE A 6 -9.10 -44.97 -3.81
N GLU A 7 -8.14 -45.85 -3.48
CA GLU A 7 -8.45 -47.15 -2.91
C GLU A 7 -9.08 -46.94 -1.53
N SER A 8 -10.14 -47.69 -1.24
CA SER A 8 -10.86 -47.64 0.04
C SER A 8 -10.09 -48.34 1.17
N ASN A 9 -8.77 -48.37 1.08
CA ASN A 9 -7.88 -48.95 2.08
C ASN A 9 -7.87 -48.04 3.33
N LEU A 10 -7.81 -48.67 4.49
CA LEU A 10 -7.59 -48.00 5.75
C LEU A 10 -6.13 -47.53 5.81
N LEU A 11 -5.91 -46.32 6.32
CA LEU A 11 -4.56 -45.84 6.62
C LEU A 11 -4.10 -46.36 7.97
N ASP A 12 -2.82 -46.68 8.07
CA ASP A 12 -2.13 -46.95 9.33
C ASP A 12 -2.07 -45.69 10.21
N HIS A 13 -1.65 -45.87 11.47
CA HIS A 13 -1.52 -44.81 12.49
C HIS A 13 -2.84 -44.07 12.86
N GLU A 14 -4.02 -44.65 12.57
CA GLU A 14 -5.25 -44.21 13.21
C GLU A 14 -5.21 -44.45 14.73
N TRP A 15 -5.83 -43.55 15.51
CA TRP A 15 -5.97 -43.70 16.96
C TRP A 15 -7.34 -43.16 17.43
N LEU A 16 -7.83 -43.73 18.53
CA LEU A 16 -9.12 -43.42 19.14
C LEU A 16 -8.95 -42.74 20.51
N ALA A 17 -10.04 -42.18 21.04
CA ALA A 17 -10.04 -41.47 22.32
C ALA A 17 -9.36 -42.25 23.46
N VAL A 18 -9.64 -43.55 23.52
CA VAL A 18 -9.11 -44.47 24.53
C VAL A 18 -7.60 -44.68 24.43
N ASP A 19 -7.00 -44.57 23.23
CA ASP A 19 -5.57 -44.78 23.05
C ASP A 19 -4.77 -43.62 23.63
N ALA A 20 -5.27 -42.39 23.44
CA ALA A 20 -4.72 -41.18 24.05
C ALA A 20 -4.93 -41.16 25.57
N GLN A 21 -6.14 -41.49 26.04
CA GLN A 21 -6.51 -41.48 27.47
C GLN A 21 -5.72 -42.49 28.30
N ASN A 22 -5.52 -43.71 27.79
CA ASN A 22 -4.85 -44.78 28.53
C ASN A 22 -3.32 -44.69 28.51
N ASN A 23 -2.73 -43.93 27.59
CA ASN A 23 -1.28 -43.86 27.38
C ASN A 23 -0.75 -42.41 27.35
N PRO A 24 -0.97 -41.59 28.41
CA PRO A 24 -0.54 -40.18 28.42
C PRO A 24 0.96 -40.01 28.21
N ASP A 25 1.79 -40.91 28.73
CA ASP A 25 3.26 -40.84 28.63
C ASP A 25 3.80 -41.05 27.20
N ARG A 26 2.94 -41.43 26.23
CA ARG A 26 3.28 -41.48 24.79
C ARG A 26 3.32 -40.07 24.17
N TRP A 27 2.58 -39.12 24.72
CA TRP A 27 2.38 -37.79 24.14
C TRP A 27 2.51 -36.63 25.13
N ILE A 28 2.81 -36.89 26.42
CA ILE A 28 3.16 -35.86 27.41
C ILE A 28 4.61 -36.04 27.87
N HIS A 29 5.49 -35.08 27.57
CA HIS A 29 6.77 -34.95 28.27
C HIS A 29 6.61 -33.98 29.45
N ARG A 30 7.01 -34.41 30.65
CA ARG A 30 7.14 -33.53 31.82
C ARG A 30 8.59 -33.09 31.94
N PHE A 31 8.84 -31.78 31.87
CA PHE A 31 10.20 -31.25 31.99
C PHE A 31 10.84 -31.64 33.34
N THR A 32 12.08 -32.12 33.26
CA THR A 32 12.92 -32.38 34.43
C THR A 32 13.48 -31.08 35.01
N GLU A 33 13.96 -31.10 36.26
CA GLU A 33 14.57 -29.91 36.89
C GLU A 33 15.76 -29.35 36.10
N GLU A 34 16.54 -30.20 35.44
CA GLU A 34 17.67 -29.76 34.60
C GLU A 34 17.21 -29.11 33.28
N GLU A 35 16.14 -29.63 32.67
CA GLU A 35 15.53 -29.02 31.48
C GLU A 35 14.88 -27.67 31.79
N LEU A 36 14.26 -27.53 32.97
CA LEU A 36 13.76 -26.24 33.46
C LEU A 36 14.89 -25.25 33.74
N LYS A 37 16.02 -25.69 34.31
CA LYS A 37 17.23 -24.85 34.50
C LYS A 37 17.83 -24.39 33.16
N ASP A 38 17.81 -25.23 32.13
CA ASP A 38 18.26 -24.83 30.79
C ASP A 38 17.29 -23.83 30.13
N ILE A 39 15.97 -23.92 30.36
CA ILE A 39 14.99 -22.91 29.92
C ILE A 39 15.17 -21.58 30.66
N ASP A 40 15.39 -21.61 31.98
CA ASP A 40 15.77 -20.44 32.78
C ASP A 40 17.03 -19.78 32.20
N HIS A 41 18.06 -20.58 31.93
CA HIS A 41 19.34 -20.09 31.41
C HIS A 41 19.20 -19.47 30.02
N ALA A 42 18.39 -20.06 29.14
CA ALA A 42 18.11 -19.52 27.81
C ALA A 42 17.39 -18.16 27.89
N LEU A 43 16.40 -18.02 28.77
CA LEU A 43 15.72 -16.74 29.03
C LEU A 43 16.68 -15.68 29.56
N GLN A 44 17.47 -15.99 30.60
CA GLN A 44 18.42 -15.01 31.18
C GLN A 44 19.52 -14.64 30.18
N THR A 45 20.00 -15.58 29.38
CA THR A 45 20.92 -15.32 28.24
C THR A 45 20.28 -14.35 27.25
N THR A 46 19.01 -14.54 26.87
CA THR A 46 18.28 -13.64 25.96
C THR A 46 18.15 -12.24 26.55
N LEU A 47 17.70 -12.12 27.79
CA LEU A 47 17.50 -10.84 28.49
C LEU A 47 18.82 -10.06 28.65
N SER A 48 19.93 -10.74 28.92
CA SER A 48 21.25 -10.11 29.03
C SER A 48 21.80 -9.54 27.72
N LYS A 49 21.28 -9.97 26.55
CA LYS A 49 21.60 -9.41 25.23
C LYS A 49 20.85 -8.12 24.90
N GLY A 50 19.97 -7.63 25.78
CA GLY A 50 19.21 -6.38 25.61
C GLY A 50 17.80 -6.60 25.05
N HIS A 51 17.20 -5.54 24.49
CA HIS A 51 15.79 -5.53 24.05
C HIS A 51 15.54 -6.35 22.76
N LYS A 52 15.62 -7.68 22.88
CA LYS A 52 15.19 -8.63 21.85
C LYS A 52 13.67 -8.72 21.81
N THR A 53 13.13 -8.68 20.59
CA THR A 53 11.70 -8.83 20.27
C THR A 53 11.48 -10.13 19.48
N CYS A 54 10.22 -10.49 19.17
CA CYS A 54 9.96 -11.70 18.38
C CYS A 54 10.61 -11.61 16.98
N GLU A 55 10.65 -10.42 16.41
CA GLU A 55 11.14 -10.11 15.07
C GLU A 55 12.67 -10.04 14.99
N THR A 56 13.38 -10.02 16.13
CA THR A 56 14.84 -9.74 16.21
C THR A 56 15.64 -10.80 16.97
N MET A 57 14.99 -11.88 17.40
CA MET A 57 15.57 -12.99 18.15
C MET A 57 15.77 -14.20 17.23
N THR A 58 16.98 -14.80 17.24
CA THR A 58 17.28 -16.02 16.46
C THR A 58 17.36 -17.26 17.37
N LYS A 59 17.51 -18.47 16.80
CA LYS A 59 17.68 -19.71 17.59
C LYS A 59 18.87 -19.59 18.57
N GLU A 60 19.95 -18.96 18.12
CA GLU A 60 21.21 -18.74 18.84
C GLU A 60 21.10 -17.70 19.97
N ASP A 61 19.98 -16.96 20.05
CA ASP A 61 19.64 -16.13 21.20
C ASP A 61 19.04 -16.92 22.36
N PHE A 62 18.41 -18.07 22.09
CA PHE A 62 17.71 -18.89 23.08
C PHE A 62 18.30 -20.32 23.16
N PRO A 63 19.50 -20.48 23.74
CA PRO A 63 20.23 -21.76 23.77
C PRO A 63 19.62 -22.75 24.77
N LEU A 64 18.88 -23.74 24.28
CA LEU A 64 18.10 -24.68 25.10
C LEU A 64 18.89 -25.83 25.74
N GLY A 65 20.16 -26.05 25.40
CA GLY A 65 20.99 -27.07 26.04
C GLY A 65 20.40 -28.48 25.94
N ARG A 66 20.09 -29.11 27.08
CA ARG A 66 19.49 -30.45 27.14
C ARG A 66 18.03 -30.43 26.66
N SER A 67 17.34 -29.31 26.83
CA SER A 67 15.93 -29.13 26.47
C SER A 67 15.68 -29.13 24.95
N GLU A 68 16.72 -29.12 24.11
CA GLU A 68 16.58 -29.42 22.68
C GLU A 68 16.06 -30.86 22.44
N LYS A 69 16.39 -31.82 23.30
CA LYS A 69 15.99 -33.24 23.13
C LYS A 69 14.46 -33.44 23.24
N PRO A 70 13.75 -32.92 24.25
CA PRO A 70 12.29 -32.88 24.25
C PRO A 70 11.68 -32.28 22.98
N LEU A 71 12.29 -31.24 22.39
CA LEU A 71 11.78 -30.63 21.15
C LEU A 71 11.98 -31.55 19.93
N GLN A 72 13.09 -32.29 19.86
CA GLN A 72 13.27 -33.34 18.85
C GLN A 72 12.21 -34.45 19.01
N GLN A 73 11.86 -34.82 20.24
CA GLN A 73 10.76 -35.76 20.49
C GLN A 73 9.41 -35.19 20.04
N VAL A 74 9.11 -33.92 20.29
CA VAL A 74 7.89 -33.26 19.78
C VAL A 74 7.83 -33.36 18.25
N LEU A 75 8.89 -32.95 17.55
CA LEU A 75 8.92 -32.97 16.09
C LEU A 75 8.67 -34.38 15.52
N GLU A 76 9.24 -35.41 16.14
CA GLU A 76 9.07 -36.80 15.71
C GLU A 76 7.64 -37.31 15.98
N HIS A 77 7.09 -37.15 17.18
CA HIS A 77 5.76 -37.70 17.52
C HIS A 77 4.61 -36.92 16.87
N VAL A 78 4.81 -35.62 16.61
CA VAL A 78 3.84 -34.77 15.91
C VAL A 78 3.84 -35.05 14.41
N GLU A 79 4.93 -35.54 13.79
CA GLU A 79 4.91 -35.91 12.36
C GLU A 79 4.65 -37.40 12.11
N ASN A 80 5.25 -38.30 12.90
CA ASN A 80 5.31 -39.74 12.62
C ASN A 80 4.50 -40.63 13.58
N ASP A 81 3.89 -40.08 14.62
CA ASP A 81 3.05 -40.83 15.57
C ASP A 81 1.63 -40.24 15.69
N MET A 82 1.15 -39.89 16.89
CA MET A 82 -0.24 -39.46 17.10
C MET A 82 -0.59 -38.11 16.48
N GLY A 83 0.38 -37.31 16.03
CA GLY A 83 0.12 -35.94 15.59
C GLY A 83 -0.16 -34.96 16.74
N LEU A 84 0.11 -35.39 17.97
CA LEU A 84 -0.16 -34.69 19.23
C LEU A 84 1.06 -34.83 20.14
N PHE A 85 1.46 -33.73 20.78
CA PHE A 85 2.38 -33.77 21.91
C PHE A 85 2.12 -32.62 22.88
N VAL A 86 2.47 -32.79 24.15
CA VAL A 86 2.39 -31.76 25.20
C VAL A 86 3.71 -31.72 25.97
N LEU A 87 4.29 -30.53 26.09
CA LEU A 87 5.35 -30.22 27.04
C LEU A 87 4.71 -29.63 28.29
N ARG A 88 4.89 -30.27 29.44
CA ARG A 88 4.24 -29.92 30.72
C ARG A 88 5.27 -29.58 31.80
N GLY A 89 4.92 -28.66 32.69
CA GLY A 89 5.67 -28.38 33.92
C GLY A 89 6.53 -27.12 33.92
N ILE A 90 6.43 -26.24 32.93
CA ILE A 90 7.01 -24.89 33.04
C ILE A 90 6.29 -24.15 34.18
N PRO A 91 6.98 -23.66 35.23
CA PRO A 91 6.32 -23.02 36.37
C PRO A 91 5.87 -21.60 36.00
N ALA A 92 4.72 -21.46 35.33
CA ALA A 92 4.24 -20.19 34.78
C ALA A 92 4.17 -19.04 35.81
N SER A 93 3.91 -19.33 37.08
CA SER A 93 3.90 -18.35 38.18
C SER A 93 5.27 -17.77 38.56
N LYS A 94 6.37 -18.34 38.05
CA LYS A 94 7.75 -17.84 38.23
C LYS A 94 8.07 -16.67 37.29
N TYR A 95 7.36 -16.57 36.17
CA TYR A 95 7.69 -15.68 35.05
C TYR A 95 6.59 -14.66 34.81
N THR A 96 6.94 -13.47 34.31
CA THR A 96 5.95 -12.51 33.81
C THR A 96 5.37 -12.96 32.47
N LYS A 97 4.18 -12.45 32.08
CA LYS A 97 3.57 -12.74 30.77
C LYS A 97 4.52 -12.44 29.57
N PRO A 98 5.32 -11.35 29.56
CA PRO A 98 6.36 -11.12 28.55
C PRO A 98 7.49 -12.16 28.55
N GLU A 99 7.98 -12.59 29.71
CA GLU A 99 9.02 -13.63 29.80
C GLU A 99 8.51 -14.98 29.31
N MET A 100 7.27 -15.37 29.67
CA MET A 100 6.61 -16.56 29.10
C MET A 100 6.50 -16.45 27.57
N ARG A 101 6.11 -15.28 27.04
CA ARG A 101 6.05 -15.03 25.59
C ARG A 101 7.41 -15.20 24.92
N MET A 102 8.49 -14.77 25.58
CA MET A 102 9.88 -14.94 25.11
C MET A 102 10.36 -16.40 25.19
N ILE A 103 10.07 -17.12 26.28
CA ILE A 103 10.34 -18.57 26.42
C ILE A 103 9.69 -19.34 25.27
N TYR A 104 8.41 -19.08 25.01
CA TYR A 104 7.65 -19.81 24.01
C TYR A 104 8.12 -19.50 22.59
N TRP A 105 8.45 -18.24 22.31
CA TRP A 105 9.07 -17.85 21.03
C TRP A 105 10.42 -18.54 20.83
N GLY A 106 11.26 -18.58 21.87
CA GLY A 106 12.56 -19.27 21.84
C GLY A 106 12.45 -20.77 21.60
N ILE A 107 11.47 -21.44 22.23
CA ILE A 107 11.12 -22.83 21.94
C ILE A 107 10.69 -22.99 20.46
N GLY A 108 9.84 -22.09 19.94
CA GLY A 108 9.40 -22.08 18.54
C GLY A 108 10.56 -21.99 17.54
N LEU A 109 11.50 -21.06 17.75
CA LEU A 109 12.70 -20.88 16.92
C LEU A 109 13.64 -22.11 16.93
N ASN A 110 13.57 -22.93 17.98
CA ASN A 110 14.32 -24.18 18.06
C ASN A 110 13.61 -25.35 17.36
N MET A 111 12.35 -25.21 16.92
CA MET A 111 11.53 -26.25 16.30
C MET A 111 11.31 -26.09 14.80
N GLY A 112 11.33 -24.87 14.26
CA GLY A 112 11.06 -24.62 12.84
C GLY A 112 10.86 -23.15 12.53
N VAL A 113 10.28 -22.86 11.36
CA VAL A 113 9.95 -21.49 10.96
C VAL A 113 8.54 -21.13 11.43
N ALA A 114 8.40 -19.97 12.08
CA ALA A 114 7.10 -19.43 12.47
C ALA A 114 6.34 -18.85 11.26
N VAL A 115 5.09 -19.25 11.08
CA VAL A 115 4.24 -18.85 9.94
C VAL A 115 3.22 -17.81 10.40
N SER A 116 2.91 -16.84 9.54
CA SER A 116 1.97 -15.77 9.88
C SER A 116 0.51 -16.26 9.99
N GLN A 117 -0.20 -15.74 10.98
CA GLN A 117 -1.57 -16.09 11.32
C GLN A 117 -2.61 -15.07 10.79
N SER A 118 -2.17 -14.03 10.08
CA SER A 118 -3.03 -12.94 9.58
C SER A 118 -2.40 -12.25 8.37
N GLY A 119 -3.19 -11.47 7.63
CA GLY A 119 -2.65 -10.55 6.61
C GLY A 119 -1.75 -9.41 7.15
N LYS A 120 -1.52 -9.33 8.48
CA LYS A 120 -0.69 -8.29 9.12
C LYS A 120 0.70 -8.78 9.55
N GLY A 121 1.04 -10.05 9.34
CA GLY A 121 2.33 -10.61 9.74
C GLY A 121 2.38 -11.20 11.16
N ASP A 122 1.25 -11.31 11.87
CA ASP A 122 1.20 -11.78 13.27
C ASP A 122 1.70 -13.24 13.39
N VAL A 123 2.91 -13.47 13.89
CA VAL A 123 3.49 -14.82 14.07
C VAL A 123 3.10 -15.50 15.38
N LEU A 124 2.84 -14.72 16.44
CA LEU A 124 2.52 -15.22 17.78
C LEU A 124 1.25 -14.52 18.31
N GLY A 125 0.12 -15.23 18.29
CA GLY A 125 -1.22 -14.68 18.48
C GLY A 125 -1.81 -14.94 19.86
N ASP A 126 -2.44 -13.92 20.46
CA ASP A 126 -3.10 -14.02 21.76
C ASP A 126 -4.50 -14.65 21.65
N VAL A 127 -4.65 -15.83 22.25
CA VAL A 127 -5.90 -16.59 22.32
C VAL A 127 -6.56 -16.35 23.67
N LYS A 128 -7.42 -15.33 23.72
CA LYS A 128 -8.30 -15.00 24.85
C LYS A 128 -9.67 -14.51 24.38
N ASN A 129 -10.64 -14.49 25.29
CA ASN A 129 -11.93 -13.85 25.04
C ASN A 129 -11.75 -12.33 24.87
N LEU A 130 -12.25 -11.77 23.77
CA LEU A 130 -12.14 -10.35 23.42
C LEU A 130 -13.50 -9.62 23.41
N GLY A 131 -14.58 -10.29 23.83
CA GLY A 131 -15.89 -9.68 24.08
C GLY A 131 -17.04 -10.37 23.35
N ASP A 132 -18.23 -10.35 23.97
CA ASP A 132 -19.41 -11.09 23.52
C ASP A 132 -19.98 -10.66 22.14
N ASN A 133 -19.57 -9.50 21.62
CA ASN A 133 -19.98 -9.03 20.29
C ASN A 133 -19.30 -9.78 19.12
N ILE A 134 -18.33 -10.67 19.39
CA ILE A 134 -17.57 -11.39 18.36
C ILE A 134 -18.21 -12.77 18.09
N HIS A 135 -19.18 -12.80 17.17
CA HIS A 135 -19.83 -14.05 16.77
C HIS A 135 -18.93 -14.88 15.83
N PRO A 136 -18.72 -16.20 16.05
CA PRO A 136 -17.80 -17.02 15.25
C PRO A 136 -18.12 -17.12 13.75
N SER A 137 -19.39 -16.90 13.35
CA SER A 137 -19.81 -16.88 11.94
C SER A 137 -19.70 -15.52 11.26
N SER A 138 -19.28 -14.46 11.96
CA SER A 138 -19.12 -13.13 11.36
C SER A 138 -17.91 -13.07 10.41
N LYS A 139 -17.83 -12.00 9.59
CA LYS A 139 -16.74 -11.82 8.61
C LYS A 139 -15.37 -11.71 9.29
N THR A 140 -15.30 -10.99 10.43
CA THR A 140 -14.06 -10.73 11.18
C THR A 140 -13.87 -11.64 12.40
N GLY A 141 -14.93 -12.25 12.92
CA GLY A 141 -14.86 -13.12 14.10
C GLY A 141 -14.11 -14.41 13.84
N ARG A 142 -13.08 -14.68 14.65
CA ARG A 142 -12.39 -15.98 14.72
C ARG A 142 -12.80 -16.67 16.01
N GLY A 143 -13.16 -17.96 15.95
CA GLY A 143 -13.79 -18.67 17.07
C GLY A 143 -12.97 -18.72 18.36
N TYR A 144 -11.64 -18.58 18.28
CA TYR A 144 -10.77 -18.50 19.47
C TYR A 144 -10.94 -17.21 20.30
N MET A 145 -11.57 -16.18 19.74
CA MET A 145 -11.76 -14.85 20.38
C MET A 145 -13.02 -14.78 21.27
N SER A 146 -13.79 -15.86 21.38
CA SER A 146 -15.09 -15.92 22.06
C SER A 146 -15.20 -17.13 22.99
N ARG A 147 -15.99 -17.00 24.07
CA ARG A 147 -16.26 -18.06 25.06
C ARG A 147 -17.12 -19.22 24.55
N VAL A 148 -17.87 -19.02 23.47
CA VAL A 148 -18.73 -20.04 22.82
C VAL A 148 -17.90 -21.24 22.36
N HIS A 149 -18.49 -22.45 22.39
CA HIS A 149 -17.88 -23.68 21.85
C HIS A 149 -17.30 -23.48 20.43
N LEU A 150 -16.13 -24.07 20.20
CA LEU A 150 -15.44 -24.10 18.90
C LEU A 150 -15.34 -25.56 18.44
N GLY A 151 -16.01 -25.88 17.34
CA GLY A 151 -16.06 -27.23 16.76
C GLY A 151 -14.73 -27.69 16.16
N PHE A 152 -14.68 -28.97 15.76
CA PHE A 152 -13.46 -29.60 15.23
C PHE A 152 -13.00 -28.95 13.92
N HIS A 153 -11.75 -28.50 13.89
CA HIS A 153 -11.12 -27.86 12.74
C HIS A 153 -9.62 -28.10 12.70
N THR A 154 -8.98 -27.68 11.61
CA THR A 154 -7.53 -27.51 11.48
C THR A 154 -7.19 -26.02 11.47
N ASP A 155 -5.96 -25.66 11.84
CA ASP A 155 -5.40 -24.35 11.51
C ASP A 155 -4.73 -24.36 10.12
N SER A 156 -4.16 -23.24 9.67
CA SER A 156 -3.53 -23.10 8.33
C SER A 156 -2.00 -23.08 8.38
N SER A 157 -1.43 -24.04 9.09
CA SER A 157 0.01 -24.32 9.24
C SER A 157 0.23 -25.82 9.35
N ASP A 158 1.47 -26.32 9.28
CA ASP A 158 1.74 -27.74 9.48
C ASP A 158 1.51 -28.12 10.95
N ILE A 159 2.17 -27.41 11.85
CA ILE A 159 1.98 -27.52 13.29
C ILE A 159 1.27 -26.27 13.82
N VAL A 160 0.28 -26.45 14.69
CA VAL A 160 -0.21 -25.43 15.61
C VAL A 160 0.28 -25.73 17.02
N GLY A 161 0.92 -24.75 17.64
CA GLY A 161 1.29 -24.76 19.04
C GLY A 161 0.36 -23.87 19.88
N LEU A 162 0.06 -24.29 21.11
CA LEU A 162 -0.70 -23.52 22.11
C LEU A 162 0.00 -23.60 23.47
N MET A 163 0.59 -22.50 23.94
CA MET A 163 1.06 -22.37 25.32
C MET A 163 0.01 -21.71 26.20
N VAL A 164 -0.16 -22.19 27.43
CA VAL A 164 -1.13 -21.68 28.41
C VAL A 164 -0.47 -20.69 29.38
N LEU A 165 -0.88 -19.42 29.34
CA LEU A 165 -0.51 -18.41 30.35
C LEU A 165 -1.48 -18.45 31.54
N GLN A 166 -2.78 -18.62 31.26
CA GLN A 166 -3.85 -18.64 32.25
C GLN A 166 -5.02 -19.51 31.75
N VAL A 167 -5.57 -20.34 32.64
CA VAL A 167 -6.74 -21.19 32.38
C VAL A 167 -8.06 -20.45 32.62
N ALA A 168 -9.16 -21.01 32.12
CA ALA A 168 -10.51 -20.53 32.40
C ALA A 168 -10.91 -20.74 33.88
N LYS A 169 -11.96 -20.06 34.33
CA LYS A 169 -12.58 -20.23 35.65
C LYS A 169 -13.38 -21.54 35.72
N SER A 170 -14.02 -21.90 34.61
CA SER A 170 -14.67 -23.21 34.38
C SER A 170 -14.68 -23.55 32.88
N GLY A 171 -14.80 -24.84 32.54
CA GLY A 171 -14.85 -25.30 31.15
C GLY A 171 -13.56 -25.05 30.34
N GLY A 172 -13.69 -24.97 29.01
CA GLY A 172 -12.59 -24.62 28.11
C GLY A 172 -11.60 -25.74 27.78
N LEU A 173 -12.02 -27.00 27.92
CA LEU A 173 -11.25 -28.21 27.59
C LEU A 173 -10.72 -28.14 26.15
N SER A 174 -9.47 -28.57 25.94
CA SER A 174 -8.93 -28.83 24.61
C SER A 174 -9.37 -30.22 24.17
N MET A 175 -10.05 -30.32 23.03
CA MET A 175 -10.61 -31.55 22.49
C MET A 175 -9.86 -31.93 21.23
N ILE A 176 -9.40 -33.18 21.10
CA ILE A 176 -8.54 -33.62 19.98
C ILE A 176 -9.02 -34.97 19.45
N CYS A 177 -9.05 -35.13 18.12
CA CYS A 177 -9.28 -36.42 17.46
C CYS A 177 -8.34 -36.64 16.28
N SER A 178 -8.08 -37.91 15.95
CA SER A 178 -7.33 -38.32 14.76
C SER A 178 -8.16 -38.09 13.49
N SER A 179 -7.69 -37.24 12.58
CA SER A 179 -8.34 -37.08 11.27
C SER A 179 -8.15 -38.33 10.38
N VAL A 180 -7.11 -39.14 10.66
CA VAL A 180 -6.90 -40.47 10.06
C VAL A 180 -8.03 -41.42 10.46
N ALA A 181 -8.35 -41.50 11.75
CA ALA A 181 -9.46 -42.32 12.23
C ALA A 181 -10.81 -41.86 11.67
N VAL A 182 -11.02 -40.55 11.52
CA VAL A 182 -12.22 -39.99 10.86
C VAL A 182 -12.26 -40.39 9.38
N ARG A 183 -11.17 -40.23 8.61
CA ARG A 183 -11.08 -40.67 7.20
C ARG A 183 -11.39 -42.17 7.07
N ASN A 184 -10.78 -43.00 7.92
CA ASN A 184 -10.97 -44.45 7.92
C ASN A 184 -12.41 -44.84 8.28
N GLU A 185 -13.06 -44.13 9.20
CA GLU A 185 -14.47 -44.36 9.51
C GLU A 185 -15.40 -43.92 8.37
N ILE A 186 -15.07 -42.84 7.65
CA ILE A 186 -15.77 -42.47 6.41
C ILE A 186 -15.57 -43.55 5.34
N ALA A 187 -14.37 -44.12 5.19
CA ALA A 187 -14.11 -45.24 4.29
C ALA A 187 -14.97 -46.49 4.63
N ARG A 188 -15.19 -46.76 5.93
CA ARG A 188 -16.05 -47.86 6.41
C ARG A 188 -17.55 -47.59 6.18
N ARG A 189 -18.01 -46.36 6.41
CA ARG A 189 -19.45 -46.01 6.42
C ARG A 189 -19.98 -45.53 5.06
N ARG A 190 -19.21 -44.70 4.37
CA ARG A 190 -19.58 -43.96 3.14
C ARG A 190 -18.36 -43.79 2.22
N PRO A 191 -17.85 -44.88 1.61
CA PRO A 191 -16.74 -44.83 0.64
C PRO A 191 -17.10 -44.07 -0.65
N ASP A 192 -18.38 -43.78 -0.88
CA ASP A 192 -18.85 -42.82 -1.88
C ASP A 192 -18.46 -41.37 -1.49
N LEU A 193 -18.75 -40.95 -0.25
CA LEU A 193 -18.39 -39.62 0.24
C LEU A 193 -16.90 -39.46 0.51
N LEU A 194 -16.18 -40.55 0.80
CA LEU A 194 -14.72 -40.51 0.92
C LEU A 194 -14.07 -39.90 -0.33
N LYS A 195 -14.52 -40.32 -1.53
CA LYS A 195 -14.00 -39.83 -2.81
C LYS A 195 -14.25 -38.35 -2.99
N VAL A 196 -15.45 -37.89 -2.62
CA VAL A 196 -15.85 -36.47 -2.68
C VAL A 196 -14.96 -35.58 -1.80
N LEU A 197 -14.38 -36.08 -0.72
CA LEU A 197 -13.45 -35.31 0.12
C LEU A 197 -12.07 -35.08 -0.50
N TYR A 198 -11.68 -35.92 -1.46
CA TYR A 198 -10.48 -35.74 -2.29
C TYR A 198 -10.76 -34.92 -3.57
N GLU A 199 -12.00 -34.52 -3.84
CA GLU A 199 -12.34 -33.55 -4.89
C GLU A 199 -12.03 -32.11 -4.42
N ASP A 200 -11.85 -31.20 -5.38
CA ASP A 200 -11.57 -29.79 -5.10
C ASP A 200 -12.79 -29.04 -4.52
N PHE A 201 -12.59 -28.38 -3.38
CA PHE A 201 -13.52 -27.41 -2.81
C PHE A 201 -13.02 -25.98 -3.07
N TYR A 202 -13.95 -25.03 -3.15
CA TYR A 202 -13.63 -23.61 -3.16
C TYR A 202 -13.66 -23.03 -1.74
N TRP A 203 -12.63 -22.26 -1.39
CA TRP A 203 -12.41 -21.74 -0.05
C TRP A 203 -12.20 -20.22 -0.09
N SER A 204 -12.90 -19.46 0.75
CA SER A 204 -12.66 -18.03 0.92
C SER A 204 -11.40 -17.81 1.74
N TRP A 205 -10.62 -16.79 1.41
CA TRP A 205 -9.55 -16.31 2.31
C TRP A 205 -10.08 -15.53 3.53
N LYS A 206 -11.40 -15.27 3.61
CA LYS A 206 -12.04 -14.38 4.61
C LYS A 206 -11.25 -13.08 4.80
N GLY A 207 -10.96 -12.39 3.69
CA GLY A 207 -10.21 -11.13 3.67
C GLY A 207 -8.70 -11.23 3.98
N ASN A 208 -8.13 -12.43 4.13
CA ASN A 208 -6.69 -12.65 4.37
C ASN A 208 -5.99 -13.25 3.13
N SER A 209 -6.37 -12.82 1.93
CA SER A 209 -5.79 -13.29 0.67
C SER A 209 -4.35 -12.79 0.52
N PRO A 210 -3.36 -13.68 0.25
CA PRO A 210 -1.99 -13.23 -0.01
C PRO A 210 -1.90 -12.27 -1.20
N PRO A 211 -0.90 -11.37 -1.26
CA PRO A 211 -0.69 -10.49 -2.41
C PRO A 211 -0.65 -11.28 -3.73
N GLY A 212 -1.41 -10.81 -4.72
CA GLY A 212 -1.55 -11.46 -6.03
C GLY A 212 -2.48 -12.68 -6.09
N ALA A 213 -2.99 -13.17 -4.95
CA ALA A 213 -4.00 -14.24 -4.94
C ALA A 213 -5.41 -13.71 -5.23
N GLY A 214 -6.27 -14.56 -5.78
CA GLY A 214 -7.71 -14.28 -5.91
C GLY A 214 -8.42 -14.25 -4.54
N PRO A 215 -9.70 -13.80 -4.49
CA PRO A 215 -10.47 -13.70 -3.25
C PRO A 215 -10.81 -15.06 -2.62
N TYR A 216 -10.72 -16.13 -3.42
CA TYR A 216 -10.80 -17.53 -3.00
C TYR A 216 -9.64 -18.36 -3.57
N TYR A 217 -9.48 -19.57 -3.05
CA TYR A 217 -8.57 -20.62 -3.53
C TYR A 217 -9.35 -21.94 -3.71
N LYS A 218 -8.74 -22.91 -4.41
CA LYS A 218 -9.36 -24.19 -4.76
C LYS A 218 -8.40 -25.33 -4.44
N ILE A 219 -8.75 -26.15 -3.45
CA ILE A 219 -7.98 -27.30 -2.95
C ILE A 219 -8.95 -28.36 -2.36
N PRO A 220 -8.58 -29.65 -2.26
CA PRO A 220 -9.43 -30.66 -1.61
C PRO A 220 -9.42 -30.56 -0.07
N ILE A 221 -10.32 -31.29 0.59
CA ILE A 221 -10.35 -31.42 2.06
C ILE A 221 -9.37 -32.51 2.53
N PHE A 222 -9.32 -33.63 1.80
CA PHE A 222 -8.38 -34.71 1.98
C PHE A 222 -7.40 -34.75 0.80
N SER A 223 -6.12 -34.95 1.09
CA SER A 223 -5.06 -35.10 0.10
C SER A 223 -4.06 -36.14 0.56
N GLU A 224 -3.29 -36.70 -0.38
CA GLU A 224 -2.32 -37.75 -0.09
C GLU A 224 -1.15 -37.66 -1.07
N GLU A 225 0.07 -37.82 -0.57
CA GLU A 225 1.31 -37.71 -1.33
C GLU A 225 2.37 -38.62 -0.71
N GLY A 226 3.03 -39.47 -1.50
CA GLY A 226 4.07 -40.39 -1.00
C GLY A 226 3.61 -41.34 0.13
N GLY A 227 2.31 -41.66 0.20
CA GLY A 227 1.72 -42.46 1.28
C GLY A 227 1.48 -41.69 2.59
N ARG A 228 1.63 -40.36 2.61
CA ARG A 228 1.26 -39.49 3.73
C ARG A 228 -0.06 -38.77 3.43
N PHE A 229 -1.00 -38.90 4.35
CA PHE A 229 -2.30 -38.23 4.32
C PHE A 229 -2.24 -36.84 4.93
N SER A 230 -2.98 -35.90 4.34
CA SER A 230 -3.19 -34.55 4.84
C SER A 230 -4.66 -34.16 4.75
N CYS A 231 -5.26 -33.95 5.92
CA CYS A 231 -6.56 -33.30 6.09
C CYS A 231 -6.38 -31.79 6.23
N ARG A 232 -7.27 -31.00 5.62
CA ARG A 232 -7.48 -29.60 5.97
C ARG A 232 -8.97 -29.33 6.09
N TYR A 233 -9.45 -29.02 7.29
CA TYR A 233 -10.89 -28.97 7.58
C TYR A 233 -11.26 -27.68 8.32
N ILE A 234 -11.80 -26.71 7.58
CA ILE A 234 -12.33 -25.45 8.12
C ILE A 234 -13.65 -25.07 7.40
N PRO A 235 -14.78 -25.73 7.69
CA PRO A 235 -16.03 -25.55 6.93
C PRO A 235 -16.51 -24.10 6.75
N PRO A 236 -16.35 -23.18 7.73
CA PRO A 236 -16.72 -21.77 7.53
C PRO A 236 -16.02 -21.10 6.34
N HIS A 237 -14.82 -21.52 5.94
CA HIS A 237 -14.16 -20.96 4.76
C HIS A 237 -14.78 -21.46 3.44
N ILE A 238 -15.31 -22.68 3.40
CA ILE A 238 -16.05 -23.21 2.24
C ILE A 238 -17.42 -22.55 2.16
N PHE A 239 -18.16 -22.48 3.28
CA PHE A 239 -19.49 -21.88 3.29
C PHE A 239 -19.45 -20.37 3.02
N THR A 240 -18.50 -19.61 3.59
CA THR A 240 -18.31 -18.21 3.22
C THR A 240 -17.91 -18.01 1.75
N ALA A 241 -17.21 -18.96 1.11
CA ALA A 241 -16.98 -18.89 -0.34
C ALA A 241 -18.30 -18.99 -1.13
N GLN A 242 -19.20 -19.87 -0.72
CA GLN A 242 -20.52 -20.03 -1.33
C GLN A 242 -21.40 -18.79 -1.09
N GLU A 243 -21.31 -18.17 0.09
CA GLU A 243 -22.07 -16.96 0.45
C GLU A 243 -21.58 -15.70 -0.28
N GLU A 244 -20.25 -15.50 -0.40
CA GLU A 244 -19.67 -14.25 -0.90
C GLU A 244 -19.47 -14.20 -2.41
N TYR A 245 -19.38 -15.35 -3.10
CA TYR A 245 -19.04 -15.44 -4.52
C TYR A 245 -20.12 -16.20 -5.30
N PRO A 246 -21.19 -15.53 -5.78
CA PRO A 246 -22.30 -16.16 -6.51
C PRO A 246 -21.89 -16.86 -7.80
N GLU A 247 -20.77 -16.45 -8.41
CA GLU A 247 -20.23 -17.03 -9.65
C GLU A 247 -19.62 -18.43 -9.47
N LEU A 248 -19.31 -18.84 -8.23
CA LEU A 248 -18.77 -20.17 -7.96
C LEU A 248 -19.81 -21.28 -8.20
N PRO A 249 -19.38 -22.48 -8.65
CA PRO A 249 -20.21 -23.68 -8.61
C PRO A 249 -20.81 -23.88 -7.22
N ARG A 250 -22.12 -24.17 -7.16
CA ARG A 250 -22.80 -24.47 -5.90
C ARG A 250 -22.37 -25.85 -5.38
N LEU A 251 -22.13 -25.99 -4.08
CA LEU A 251 -21.84 -27.28 -3.45
C LEU A 251 -22.95 -28.30 -3.79
N THR A 252 -22.55 -29.50 -4.21
CA THR A 252 -23.48 -30.62 -4.39
C THR A 252 -24.00 -31.12 -3.04
N GLU A 253 -25.13 -31.83 -3.01
CA GLU A 253 -25.62 -32.43 -1.76
C GLU A 253 -24.62 -33.45 -1.18
N GLN A 254 -23.91 -34.20 -2.03
CA GLN A 254 -22.84 -35.09 -1.58
C GLN A 254 -21.65 -34.33 -0.97
N GLN A 255 -21.26 -33.19 -1.53
CA GLN A 255 -20.21 -32.35 -0.95
C GLN A 255 -20.63 -31.78 0.42
N LYS A 256 -21.89 -31.36 0.59
CA LYS A 256 -22.43 -30.92 1.88
C LYS A 256 -22.47 -32.06 2.89
N GLU A 257 -22.96 -33.24 2.48
CA GLU A 257 -23.04 -34.44 3.31
C GLU A 257 -21.65 -34.89 3.76
N ALA A 258 -20.66 -34.89 2.87
CA ALA A 258 -19.27 -35.25 3.17
C ALA A 258 -18.62 -34.29 4.18
N ILE A 259 -18.82 -32.96 4.02
CA ILE A 259 -18.35 -31.95 4.98
C ILE A 259 -18.96 -32.20 6.36
N MET A 260 -20.28 -32.45 6.43
CA MET A 260 -20.98 -32.68 7.69
C MET A 260 -20.62 -34.01 8.36
N LEU A 261 -20.31 -35.05 7.58
CA LEU A 261 -19.94 -36.37 8.11
C LEU A 261 -18.61 -36.34 8.88
N ILE A 262 -17.63 -35.54 8.45
CA ILE A 262 -16.41 -35.29 9.23
C ILE A 262 -16.78 -34.71 10.61
N GLN A 263 -17.66 -33.70 10.65
CA GLN A 263 -18.08 -33.08 11.90
C GLN A 263 -18.83 -34.06 12.81
N GLN A 264 -19.67 -34.93 12.23
CA GLN A 264 -20.43 -35.93 12.98
C GLN A 264 -19.48 -36.93 13.65
N ILE A 265 -18.60 -37.58 12.88
CA ILE A 265 -17.71 -38.63 13.40
C ILE A 265 -16.72 -38.05 14.42
N ALA A 266 -16.19 -36.85 14.18
CA ALA A 266 -15.32 -36.18 15.16
C ALA A 266 -16.01 -35.90 16.52
N ASN A 267 -17.33 -35.69 16.53
CA ASN A 267 -18.13 -35.51 17.76
C ASN A 267 -18.62 -36.82 18.41
N GLU A 268 -18.34 -37.99 17.82
CA GLU A 268 -18.61 -39.27 18.50
C GLU A 268 -17.53 -39.54 19.56
N GLU A 269 -17.94 -39.86 20.79
CA GLU A 269 -17.06 -40.04 21.98
C GLU A 269 -15.91 -41.05 21.77
N LYS A 270 -16.06 -41.97 20.82
CA LYS A 270 -15.04 -42.94 20.42
C LYS A 270 -13.80 -42.26 19.78
N PHE A 271 -13.97 -41.15 19.07
CA PHE A 271 -12.94 -40.57 18.21
C PHE A 271 -12.18 -39.40 18.86
N HIS A 272 -12.80 -38.66 19.79
CA HIS A 272 -12.16 -37.53 20.46
C HIS A 272 -11.95 -37.78 21.95
N PHE A 273 -10.89 -37.20 22.51
CA PHE A 273 -10.75 -37.03 23.96
C PHE A 273 -10.64 -35.55 24.30
N GLY A 274 -10.99 -35.21 25.54
CA GLY A 274 -10.80 -33.88 26.11
C GLY A 274 -9.71 -33.88 27.19
N MET A 275 -8.92 -32.82 27.24
CA MET A 275 -7.97 -32.57 28.33
C MET A 275 -8.06 -31.13 28.85
N MET A 276 -7.79 -30.97 30.14
CA MET A 276 -7.58 -29.65 30.75
C MET A 276 -6.08 -29.33 30.78
N PHE A 277 -5.77 -28.06 30.56
CA PHE A 277 -4.41 -27.53 30.64
C PHE A 277 -4.02 -27.15 32.07
N GLU A 278 -2.73 -27.25 32.35
CA GLU A 278 -2.04 -26.62 33.47
C GLU A 278 -1.37 -25.32 32.95
N PRO A 279 -1.32 -24.19 33.70
CA PRO A 279 -0.56 -23.02 33.30
C PRO A 279 0.93 -23.36 33.11
N GLY A 280 1.48 -23.04 31.94
CA GLY A 280 2.83 -23.45 31.51
C GLY A 280 2.88 -24.71 30.63
N ASP A 281 1.75 -25.36 30.37
CA ASP A 281 1.66 -26.36 29.30
C ASP A 281 1.88 -25.73 27.92
N ILE A 282 2.52 -26.49 27.03
CA ILE A 282 2.59 -26.23 25.59
C ILE A 282 2.06 -27.45 24.84
N GLN A 283 0.88 -27.36 24.23
CA GLN A 283 0.39 -28.34 23.26
C GLN A 283 0.99 -28.06 21.88
N PHE A 284 1.31 -29.11 21.14
CA PHE A 284 1.58 -29.11 19.71
C PHE A 284 0.67 -30.12 19.00
N LEU A 285 0.12 -29.72 17.85
CA LEU A 285 -0.75 -30.54 17.02
C LEU A 285 -0.33 -30.42 15.55
N ASN A 286 -0.33 -31.55 14.84
CA ASN A 286 -0.18 -31.59 13.40
C ASN A 286 -1.55 -31.44 12.74
N ASN A 287 -1.78 -30.32 12.07
CA ASN A 287 -3.05 -30.01 11.42
C ASN A 287 -3.41 -31.00 10.31
N HIS A 288 -2.41 -31.67 9.71
CA HIS A 288 -2.62 -32.63 8.63
C HIS A 288 -3.22 -33.96 9.11
N ILE A 289 -3.00 -34.37 10.37
CA ILE A 289 -3.47 -35.67 10.93
C ILE A 289 -4.33 -35.56 12.19
N THR A 290 -4.54 -34.36 12.74
CA THR A 290 -5.44 -34.12 13.88
C THR A 290 -6.49 -33.04 13.56
N LEU A 291 -7.67 -33.18 14.13
CA LEU A 291 -8.62 -32.06 14.26
C LEU A 291 -8.68 -31.66 15.74
N HIS A 292 -8.89 -30.37 16.01
CA HIS A 292 -9.05 -29.87 17.37
C HIS A 292 -10.28 -28.99 17.53
N ALA A 293 -10.86 -29.05 18.73
CA ALA A 293 -12.04 -28.33 19.17
C ALA A 293 -11.82 -27.83 20.60
N ARG A 294 -12.73 -27.00 21.10
CA ARG A 294 -12.67 -26.46 22.46
C ARG A 294 -14.08 -26.25 23.01
N THR A 295 -14.35 -26.72 24.23
CA THR A 295 -15.68 -26.58 24.86
C THR A 295 -15.98 -25.13 25.23
N GLU A 296 -17.23 -24.80 25.51
CA GLU A 296 -17.55 -23.52 26.14
C GLU A 296 -16.82 -23.36 27.49
N PHE A 297 -16.62 -22.11 27.92
CA PHE A 297 -15.90 -21.77 29.14
C PHE A 297 -16.39 -20.48 29.80
N GLU A 298 -16.14 -20.36 31.11
CA GLU A 298 -16.34 -19.13 31.88
C GLU A 298 -14.98 -18.50 32.19
N ASP A 299 -14.91 -17.17 32.05
CA ASP A 299 -13.71 -16.39 32.34
C ASP A 299 -13.59 -16.03 33.83
N GLY A 300 -12.37 -15.71 34.26
CA GLY A 300 -12.13 -14.98 35.50
C GLY A 300 -12.61 -13.53 35.43
N ASP A 301 -12.92 -12.96 36.59
CA ASP A 301 -13.57 -11.66 36.71
C ASP A 301 -12.62 -10.46 36.47
N THR A 302 -11.32 -10.71 36.22
CA THR A 302 -10.27 -9.71 35.91
C THR A 302 -9.42 -10.13 34.69
N ASP A 303 -8.73 -9.21 33.99
CA ASP A 303 -7.95 -9.58 32.78
C ASP A 303 -6.73 -10.46 33.07
N GLU A 304 -6.28 -10.50 34.34
CA GLU A 304 -5.26 -11.41 34.84
C GLU A 304 -5.79 -12.84 34.99
N THR A 305 -7.08 -12.99 35.32
CA THR A 305 -7.75 -14.26 35.62
C THR A 305 -8.56 -14.85 34.46
N LYS A 306 -8.73 -14.11 33.36
CA LYS A 306 -9.30 -14.61 32.09
C LYS A 306 -8.42 -15.67 31.43
N ARG A 307 -9.05 -16.60 30.69
CA ARG A 307 -8.38 -17.62 29.89
C ARG A 307 -7.47 -16.94 28.85
N HIS A 308 -6.17 -17.18 28.93
CA HIS A 308 -5.18 -16.57 28.04
C HIS A 308 -4.12 -17.60 27.62
N LEU A 309 -4.13 -17.93 26.33
CA LEU A 309 -3.15 -18.78 25.67
C LEU A 309 -2.37 -17.96 24.64
N LEU A 310 -1.16 -18.39 24.28
CA LEU A 310 -0.43 -17.92 23.12
C LEU A 310 -0.43 -19.02 22.06
N ARG A 311 -0.80 -18.66 20.83
CA ARG A 311 -0.80 -19.58 19.68
C ARG A 311 0.36 -19.27 18.75
N LEU A 312 1.07 -20.30 18.33
CA LEU A 312 2.15 -20.25 17.35
C LEU A 312 1.80 -21.17 16.18
N TRP A 313 2.11 -20.76 14.96
CA TRP A 313 2.02 -21.60 13.77
C TRP A 313 3.44 -21.91 13.29
N LEU A 314 3.74 -23.18 13.03
CA LEU A 314 5.09 -23.65 12.67
C LEU A 314 5.08 -24.46 11.36
N CYS A 315 6.13 -24.25 10.57
CA CYS A 315 6.61 -25.13 9.51
C CYS A 315 7.89 -25.82 10.03
N PRO A 316 7.83 -27.10 10.44
CA PRO A 316 8.98 -27.81 10.99
C PRO A 316 9.90 -28.37 9.89
N PRO A 317 11.20 -28.58 10.16
CA PRO A 317 12.16 -29.06 9.16
C PRO A 317 11.93 -30.52 8.72
N ASN A 318 11.11 -31.28 9.46
CA ASN A 318 10.71 -32.64 9.11
C ASN A 318 9.28 -32.75 8.54
N SER A 319 8.64 -31.62 8.19
CA SER A 319 7.27 -31.61 7.65
C SER A 319 7.11 -32.54 6.44
N ARG A 320 5.97 -33.23 6.34
CA ARG A 320 5.67 -34.14 5.24
C ARG A 320 5.65 -33.43 3.89
N LYS A 321 6.01 -34.17 2.84
CA LYS A 321 5.72 -33.74 1.47
C LYS A 321 4.20 -33.64 1.28
N LEU A 322 3.72 -32.46 0.89
CA LEU A 322 2.32 -32.20 0.59
C LEU A 322 2.02 -32.45 -0.90
N SER A 323 0.78 -32.81 -1.21
CA SER A 323 0.36 -33.07 -2.59
C SER A 323 0.34 -31.79 -3.43
N HIS A 324 0.55 -31.93 -4.74
CA HIS A 324 0.55 -30.81 -5.69
C HIS A 324 -0.74 -29.96 -5.64
N ASN A 325 -1.89 -30.57 -5.30
CA ASN A 325 -3.17 -29.88 -5.14
C ASN A 325 -3.30 -29.05 -3.84
N VAL A 326 -2.32 -29.06 -2.94
CA VAL A 326 -2.33 -28.32 -1.67
C VAL A 326 -1.04 -27.56 -1.37
N VAL A 327 0.10 -27.93 -1.97
CA VAL A 327 1.42 -27.35 -1.65
C VAL A 327 1.50 -25.84 -1.87
N ASP A 328 0.86 -25.31 -2.92
CA ASP A 328 0.85 -23.87 -3.24
C ASP A 328 0.07 -23.01 -2.23
N PHE A 329 -0.79 -23.63 -1.41
CA PHE A 329 -1.45 -22.95 -0.29
C PHE A 329 -0.49 -22.76 0.89
N TYR A 330 0.27 -23.80 1.24
CA TYR A 330 1.22 -23.79 2.37
C TYR A 330 2.50 -23.03 2.03
N ARG A 331 2.98 -23.16 0.79
CA ARG A 331 4.20 -22.52 0.23
C ARG A 331 5.50 -22.96 0.92
N ASP A 332 6.63 -22.66 0.30
CA ASP A 332 7.91 -22.76 0.99
C ASP A 332 8.04 -21.58 1.97
N GLN A 333 8.27 -21.90 3.24
CA GLN A 333 8.38 -20.94 4.34
C GLN A 333 9.83 -20.78 4.83
N ARG A 334 10.81 -21.46 4.20
CA ARG A 334 12.21 -21.37 4.60
C ARG A 334 12.79 -19.97 4.34
N PRO A 335 13.68 -19.44 5.21
CA PRO A 335 14.37 -18.18 4.97
C PRO A 335 15.09 -18.17 3.62
N VAL A 336 15.12 -17.00 2.96
CA VAL A 336 15.73 -16.83 1.63
C VAL A 336 17.20 -17.23 1.64
N GLU A 337 17.90 -17.03 2.76
CA GLU A 337 19.29 -17.43 2.97
C GLU A 337 19.47 -18.96 2.96
N GLN A 338 18.53 -19.70 3.55
CA GLN A 338 18.55 -21.17 3.55
C GLN A 338 18.21 -21.71 2.16
N LEU A 339 17.20 -21.14 1.50
CA LEU A 339 16.86 -21.46 0.11
C LEU A 339 18.03 -21.17 -0.84
N THR A 340 18.75 -20.07 -0.64
CA THR A 340 19.94 -19.71 -1.42
C THR A 340 21.08 -20.69 -1.16
N GLN A 341 21.36 -21.05 0.09
CA GLN A 341 22.40 -22.05 0.41
C GLN A 341 22.06 -23.45 -0.12
N GLU A 342 20.79 -23.85 -0.10
CA GLU A 342 20.35 -25.12 -0.69
C GLU A 342 20.44 -25.09 -2.23
N LEU A 343 20.08 -23.97 -2.84
CA LEU A 343 20.25 -23.74 -4.28
C LEU A 343 21.74 -23.76 -4.69
N GLU A 344 22.64 -23.13 -3.93
CA GLU A 344 24.10 -23.21 -4.10
C GLU A 344 24.62 -24.65 -3.95
N ARG A 345 24.10 -25.40 -2.98
CA ARG A 345 24.45 -26.81 -2.74
C ARG A 345 23.95 -27.74 -3.85
N LEU A 346 22.77 -27.46 -4.43
CA LEU A 346 22.23 -28.18 -5.58
C LEU A 346 22.98 -27.82 -6.87
N LYS A 347 23.31 -26.53 -7.09
CA LYS A 347 24.16 -26.06 -8.19
C LYS A 347 25.56 -26.68 -8.16
N SER A 348 26.16 -26.83 -6.99
CA SER A 348 27.50 -27.46 -6.82
C SER A 348 27.46 -29.00 -6.84
N GLY A 349 26.33 -29.62 -6.47
CA GLY A 349 26.07 -31.05 -6.71
C GLY A 349 25.82 -31.38 -8.18
N LEU A 350 25.24 -30.45 -8.94
CA LEU A 350 25.10 -30.51 -10.39
C LEU A 350 26.44 -30.21 -11.09
N GLN A 351 27.34 -31.20 -11.09
CA GLN A 351 28.49 -31.21 -12.00
C GLN A 351 28.01 -31.33 -13.45
N LEU A 352 27.66 -30.20 -14.05
CA LEU A 352 27.60 -30.06 -15.50
C LEU A 352 28.98 -30.40 -16.09
N PRO A 353 29.06 -31.15 -17.20
CA PRO A 353 30.34 -31.42 -17.87
C PRO A 353 31.06 -30.11 -18.23
N SER A 354 32.39 -30.10 -18.10
CA SER A 354 33.20 -28.96 -18.52
C SER A 354 33.02 -28.67 -20.01
N GLU A 355 33.16 -27.39 -20.41
CA GLU A 355 32.87 -26.89 -21.78
C GLU A 355 33.72 -27.51 -22.92
N SER A 356 34.58 -28.47 -22.62
CA SER A 356 35.48 -29.17 -23.53
C SER A 356 34.81 -30.20 -24.45
N GLU A 357 33.61 -30.70 -24.12
CA GLU A 357 32.91 -31.70 -24.94
C GLU A 357 31.64 -31.15 -25.60
N ARG A 358 31.79 -30.48 -26.75
CA ARG A 358 30.65 -30.09 -27.61
C ARG A 358 30.35 -31.16 -28.67
N TRP A 359 29.06 -31.41 -28.87
CA TRP A 359 28.54 -32.21 -29.99
C TRP A 359 28.91 -31.58 -31.35
N PRO A 360 28.98 -32.36 -32.46
CA PRO A 360 29.60 -31.88 -33.71
C PRO A 360 28.90 -30.69 -34.38
N ASN A 361 29.70 -29.78 -34.94
CA ASN A 361 29.24 -28.61 -35.70
C ASN A 361 28.33 -29.00 -36.88
N GLN A 362 27.14 -28.41 -36.97
CA GLN A 362 26.47 -28.20 -38.26
C GLN A 362 27.02 -26.91 -38.89
N ALA A 363 27.42 -26.98 -40.15
CA ALA A 363 28.09 -25.86 -40.82
C ALA A 363 27.09 -24.83 -41.39
N PRO A 364 27.38 -23.52 -41.32
CA PRO A 364 26.66 -22.51 -42.08
C PRO A 364 26.98 -22.61 -43.58
N PRO A 365 26.06 -22.25 -44.49
CA PRO A 365 26.28 -22.34 -45.93
C PRO A 365 27.32 -21.33 -46.43
N THR A 366 28.17 -21.78 -47.36
CA THR A 366 29.34 -21.05 -47.87
C THR A 366 28.97 -19.96 -48.89
N GLN A 367 29.60 -18.77 -48.79
CA GLN A 367 29.94 -17.94 -49.96
C GLN A 367 31.36 -17.34 -49.82
N LEU A 368 31.89 -16.87 -50.96
CA LEU A 368 33.31 -16.91 -51.33
C LEU A 368 34.26 -15.90 -50.64
N ASN A 369 35.47 -16.41 -50.39
CA ASN A 369 36.78 -15.75 -50.26
C ASN A 369 36.97 -14.38 -50.98
N THR A 370 37.81 -13.52 -50.37
CA THR A 370 39.12 -13.11 -50.95
C THR A 370 40.08 -12.52 -49.88
N SER A 371 41.34 -12.98 -49.87
CA SER A 371 42.65 -12.30 -49.59
C SER A 371 42.72 -11.02 -48.71
N THR A 372 43.73 -10.77 -47.84
CA THR A 372 45.03 -11.42 -47.53
C THR A 372 45.70 -10.75 -46.31
N GLY A 373 46.65 -11.45 -45.64
CA GLY A 373 47.61 -10.92 -44.65
C GLY A 373 47.26 -11.26 -43.19
N SER A 374 48.13 -11.85 -42.35
CA SER A 374 49.51 -11.50 -41.90
C SER A 374 49.52 -10.29 -40.93
N ASP A 375 49.99 -10.35 -39.67
CA ASP A 375 50.85 -11.37 -39.03
C ASP A 375 50.59 -11.58 -37.52
N SER A 376 51.20 -12.64 -36.98
CA SER A 376 51.38 -12.89 -35.54
C SER A 376 52.31 -11.85 -34.88
N SER A 377 52.27 -11.58 -33.57
CA SER A 377 52.53 -12.57 -32.51
C SER A 377 52.37 -12.02 -31.08
N SER A 378 52.42 -12.94 -30.11
CA SER A 378 52.42 -12.75 -28.65
C SER A 378 53.57 -11.93 -28.07
N ARG A 379 53.34 -11.27 -26.92
CA ARG A 379 54.01 -11.59 -25.64
C ARG A 379 53.22 -11.01 -24.44
N ALA A 380 53.57 -11.39 -23.21
CA ALA A 380 52.79 -11.17 -21.99
C ALA A 380 53.48 -10.30 -20.92
N GLU A 381 52.69 -9.96 -19.89
CA GLU A 381 53.04 -9.60 -18.50
C GLU A 381 53.45 -8.17 -18.10
N VAL A 382 53.18 -7.92 -16.80
CA VAL A 382 53.61 -6.83 -15.90
C VAL A 382 52.77 -5.53 -15.88
N LEU A 383 52.25 -5.21 -14.69
CA LEU A 383 51.59 -3.95 -14.29
C LEU A 383 52.60 -2.83 -14.03
N PRO A 384 52.20 -1.56 -14.21
CA PRO A 384 52.42 -0.63 -13.09
C PRO A 384 51.24 0.31 -12.82
N GLU A 385 51.10 0.73 -11.56
CA GLU A 385 50.26 1.87 -11.18
C GLU A 385 50.91 3.20 -11.59
N SER A 386 50.15 4.12 -12.19
CA SER A 386 50.14 5.55 -11.87
C SER A 386 49.29 6.33 -12.90
N ALA A 387 48.70 7.44 -12.48
CA ALA A 387 47.77 8.20 -13.30
C ALA A 387 48.47 9.08 -14.36
N SER A 388 48.05 8.95 -15.62
CA SER A 388 48.16 10.03 -16.60
C SER A 388 46.97 9.98 -17.55
N THR A 389 46.37 11.14 -17.82
CA THR A 389 45.19 11.26 -18.67
C THR A 389 45.58 11.23 -20.15
N THR A 390 45.03 10.27 -20.90
CA THR A 390 44.91 10.37 -22.37
C THR A 390 43.45 10.21 -22.76
N PRO A 391 42.93 11.02 -23.71
CA PRO A 391 41.52 10.98 -24.06
C PRO A 391 41.18 9.71 -24.84
N LEU A 392 40.08 9.04 -24.47
CA LEU A 392 39.45 8.06 -25.35
C LEU A 392 39.06 8.76 -26.66
N LYS A 393 39.17 8.02 -27.78
CA LYS A 393 38.71 8.51 -29.09
C LYS A 393 37.22 8.81 -29.01
N SER A 394 36.83 10.05 -29.30
CA SER A 394 35.43 10.44 -29.37
C SER A 394 34.73 9.71 -30.51
N PHE A 395 33.73 8.90 -30.18
CA PHE A 395 32.62 8.69 -31.09
C PHE A 395 31.90 10.03 -31.21
N GLN A 396 31.88 10.60 -32.42
CA GLN A 396 31.15 11.85 -32.66
C GLN A 396 29.65 11.55 -32.65
N SER A 397 28.94 11.93 -31.58
CA SER A 397 27.47 11.81 -31.55
C SER A 397 26.87 12.71 -32.64
N ILE A 398 25.75 12.25 -33.19
CA ILE A 398 25.00 12.94 -34.25
C ILE A 398 24.44 14.29 -33.75
N HIS A 399 24.40 14.50 -32.43
CA HIS A 399 23.81 15.66 -31.76
C HIS A 399 24.78 16.78 -31.35
N ASP A 400 26.03 16.76 -31.84
CA ASP A 400 27.14 17.71 -31.54
C ASP A 400 26.80 19.22 -31.63
N LYS A 401 25.67 19.61 -32.25
CA LYS A 401 25.21 21.01 -32.38
C LYS A 401 23.70 21.23 -32.22
N THR A 402 22.85 20.28 -32.62
CA THR A 402 21.38 20.45 -32.62
C THR A 402 20.63 19.17 -32.24
N PHE A 403 19.59 19.33 -31.44
CA PHE A 403 18.66 18.28 -31.03
C PHE A 403 17.35 18.47 -31.76
N LYS A 404 16.71 17.39 -32.24
CA LYS A 404 15.55 17.47 -33.15
C LYS A 404 14.43 16.52 -32.75
N PHE A 405 13.19 16.95 -32.96
CA PHE A 405 11.99 16.14 -32.78
C PHE A 405 10.90 16.62 -33.75
N GLU A 406 10.74 15.89 -34.85
CA GLU A 406 9.94 16.31 -36.00
C GLU A 406 10.45 17.67 -36.56
N ASP A 407 9.62 18.72 -36.55
CA ASP A 407 9.97 20.10 -36.93
C ASP A 407 10.58 20.93 -35.77
N LEU A 408 10.54 20.44 -34.53
CA LEU A 408 11.19 21.10 -33.39
C LEU A 408 12.72 20.91 -33.47
N VAL A 409 13.48 22.01 -33.35
CA VAL A 409 14.94 22.02 -33.35
C VAL A 409 15.44 22.90 -32.20
N LEU A 410 16.28 22.36 -31.33
CA LEU A 410 17.00 23.10 -30.28
C LEU A 410 18.49 23.16 -30.61
N LEU A 411 19.16 24.26 -30.26
CA LEU A 411 20.62 24.33 -30.26
C LEU A 411 21.16 23.68 -28.99
N LYS A 412 22.42 23.22 -29.01
CA LYS A 412 23.07 22.68 -27.80
C LYS A 412 23.01 23.66 -26.61
N ALA A 413 23.15 24.98 -26.85
CA ALA A 413 23.07 25.99 -25.81
C ALA A 413 21.69 26.07 -25.13
N ASP A 414 20.59 25.92 -25.88
CA ASP A 414 19.24 25.88 -25.30
C ASP A 414 19.06 24.63 -24.43
N VAL A 415 19.60 23.49 -24.88
CA VAL A 415 19.55 22.22 -24.15
C VAL A 415 20.39 22.27 -22.88
N ASP A 416 21.61 22.84 -22.94
CA ASP A 416 22.47 23.03 -21.77
C ASP A 416 21.80 23.98 -20.74
N GLU A 417 21.12 25.04 -21.18
CA GLU A 417 20.30 25.91 -20.31
C GLU A 417 19.13 25.13 -19.67
N LEU A 418 18.37 24.38 -20.46
CA LEU A 418 17.17 23.68 -20.02
C LEU A 418 17.46 22.50 -19.08
N PHE A 419 18.57 21.78 -19.29
CA PHE A 419 19.02 20.75 -18.36
C PHE A 419 19.52 21.36 -17.04
N ARG A 420 20.26 22.48 -17.08
CA ARG A 420 20.63 23.24 -15.86
C ARG A 420 19.37 23.68 -15.09
N GLU A 421 18.36 24.18 -15.79
CA GLU A 421 17.08 24.58 -15.19
C GLU A 421 16.33 23.40 -14.57
N TYR A 422 16.31 22.25 -15.25
CA TYR A 422 15.75 21.00 -14.74
C TYR A 422 16.40 20.57 -13.42
N PHE A 423 17.73 20.47 -13.40
CA PHE A 423 18.48 20.02 -12.24
C PHE A 423 18.41 21.00 -11.06
N LEU A 424 18.35 22.31 -11.32
CA LEU A 424 18.27 23.34 -10.29
C LEU A 424 16.90 23.36 -9.59
N HIS A 425 15.78 23.36 -10.33
CA HIS A 425 14.47 23.64 -9.75
C HIS A 425 13.52 22.43 -9.61
N TYR A 426 13.74 21.35 -10.36
CA TYR A 426 12.81 20.22 -10.41
C TYR A 426 13.42 18.94 -9.84
N HIS A 427 14.65 18.58 -10.23
CA HIS A 427 15.31 17.36 -9.78
C HIS A 427 15.42 17.24 -8.25
N GLN A 428 15.58 18.36 -7.53
CA GLN A 428 15.59 18.39 -6.06
C GLN A 428 14.33 17.76 -5.42
N GLN A 429 13.19 17.81 -6.11
CA GLN A 429 11.92 17.25 -5.64
C GLN A 429 11.72 15.78 -6.03
N LEU A 430 12.39 15.30 -7.09
CA LEU A 430 12.34 13.92 -7.57
C LEU A 430 13.73 13.48 -8.08
N PRO A 431 14.62 13.00 -7.18
CA PRO A 431 16.02 12.70 -7.48
C PRO A 431 16.19 11.34 -8.20
N VAL A 432 15.54 11.19 -9.37
CA VAL A 432 15.37 9.91 -10.07
C VAL A 432 16.42 9.63 -11.17
N ILE A 433 17.05 10.69 -11.69
CA ILE A 433 18.15 10.66 -12.69
C ILE A 433 19.51 10.75 -11.97
N ASP A 434 20.62 10.35 -12.59
CA ASP A 434 21.95 10.72 -12.09
C ASP A 434 22.41 12.07 -12.65
N VAL A 435 22.88 12.96 -11.77
CA VAL A 435 23.27 14.35 -12.11
C VAL A 435 24.46 14.40 -13.09
N GLN A 436 25.24 13.32 -13.23
CA GLN A 436 26.38 13.23 -14.16
C GLN A 436 26.02 12.79 -15.59
N ALA A 437 24.73 12.59 -15.92
CA ALA A 437 24.32 12.11 -17.24
C ALA A 437 24.24 13.25 -18.29
N GLU A 438 25.03 13.14 -19.37
CA GLU A 438 25.04 14.15 -20.44
C GLU A 438 23.77 14.14 -21.31
N PRO A 439 23.27 15.31 -21.76
CA PRO A 439 22.06 15.39 -22.60
C PRO A 439 22.14 14.61 -23.92
N ALA A 440 23.34 14.48 -24.50
CA ALA A 440 23.57 13.69 -25.72
C ALA A 440 23.36 12.19 -25.48
N ALA A 441 23.96 11.63 -24.43
CA ALA A 441 23.74 10.23 -24.05
C ALA A 441 22.25 9.95 -23.72
N ILE A 442 21.56 10.90 -23.10
CA ILE A 442 20.14 10.75 -22.76
C ILE A 442 19.23 10.73 -24.01
N ILE A 443 19.49 11.55 -25.05
CA ILE A 443 18.68 11.47 -26.29
C ILE A 443 19.01 10.22 -27.11
N ASP A 444 20.27 9.79 -27.15
CA ASP A 444 20.71 8.61 -27.89
C ASP A 444 20.12 7.31 -27.27
N GLU A 445 19.98 7.23 -25.94
CA GLU A 445 19.36 6.10 -25.22
C GLU A 445 17.83 6.20 -25.05
N SER A 446 17.28 7.41 -24.83
CA SER A 446 15.83 7.60 -24.59
C SER A 446 15.35 9.00 -24.98
N PRO A 447 14.88 9.18 -26.24
CA PRO A 447 14.23 10.41 -26.68
C PRO A 447 13.06 10.81 -25.78
N LEU A 448 12.31 9.85 -25.23
CA LEU A 448 11.20 10.13 -24.31
C LEU A 448 11.69 10.82 -23.03
N LEU A 449 12.76 10.34 -22.39
CA LEU A 449 13.31 11.00 -21.21
C LEU A 449 13.87 12.39 -21.55
N PHE A 450 14.64 12.49 -22.64
CA PHE A 450 15.21 13.77 -23.08
C PHE A 450 14.11 14.83 -23.27
N TRP A 451 13.08 14.52 -24.05
CA TRP A 451 12.00 15.48 -24.34
C TRP A 451 11.07 15.70 -23.14
N THR A 452 10.97 14.76 -22.20
CA THR A 452 10.32 14.98 -20.90
C THR A 452 11.09 15.97 -20.02
N ILE A 453 12.42 15.86 -19.91
CA ILE A 453 13.26 16.82 -19.16
C ILE A 453 13.10 18.23 -19.74
N VAL A 454 13.25 18.35 -21.07
CA VAL A 454 13.08 19.61 -21.82
C VAL A 454 11.67 20.18 -21.61
N PHE A 455 10.62 19.37 -21.75
CA PHE A 455 9.23 19.79 -21.50
C PHE A 455 9.02 20.33 -20.07
N THR A 456 9.54 19.62 -19.07
CA THR A 456 9.40 19.99 -17.65
C THR A 456 10.08 21.33 -17.35
N ALA A 457 11.23 21.60 -17.97
CA ALA A 457 11.99 22.85 -17.81
C ALA A 457 11.40 24.05 -18.59
N CYS A 458 11.05 23.88 -19.88
CA CYS A 458 10.51 24.95 -20.74
C CYS A 458 9.26 25.64 -20.18
N ARG A 459 8.47 24.92 -19.36
CA ARG A 459 7.17 25.33 -18.81
C ARG A 459 7.17 26.70 -18.12
N ASN A 460 8.24 27.06 -17.40
CA ASN A 460 8.30 28.29 -16.61
C ASN A 460 9.22 29.38 -17.19
N LEU A 461 10.07 29.04 -18.17
CA LEU A 461 10.95 30.00 -18.85
C LEU A 461 10.17 30.80 -19.91
N PRO A 462 10.10 32.14 -19.83
CA PRO A 462 9.35 32.96 -20.80
C PRO A 462 9.89 32.85 -22.24
N SER A 463 11.21 32.75 -22.39
CA SER A 463 11.90 32.52 -23.68
C SER A 463 11.45 31.21 -24.34
N GLN A 464 11.36 30.14 -23.57
CA GLN A 464 11.15 28.77 -24.05
C GLN A 464 9.66 28.37 -24.16
N GLN A 465 8.72 29.30 -23.96
CA GLN A 465 7.26 29.05 -24.03
C GLN A 465 6.78 28.50 -25.37
N HIS A 466 7.44 28.86 -26.47
CA HIS A 466 7.10 28.36 -27.80
C HIS A 466 7.49 26.87 -27.96
N HIS A 467 8.65 26.47 -27.42
CA HIS A 467 9.06 25.08 -27.30
C HIS A 467 8.14 24.27 -26.39
N TYR A 468 7.75 24.82 -25.23
CA TYR A 468 6.76 24.19 -24.34
C TYR A 468 5.44 23.86 -25.06
N ARG A 469 4.85 24.83 -25.77
CA ARG A 469 3.60 24.63 -26.54
C ARG A 469 3.75 23.58 -27.65
N SER A 470 4.90 23.50 -28.31
CA SER A 470 5.18 22.45 -29.30
C SER A 470 5.23 21.07 -28.64
N LEU A 471 5.96 20.94 -27.53
CA LEU A 471 6.10 19.68 -26.80
C LEU A 471 4.79 19.17 -26.19
N CYS A 472 3.89 20.05 -25.73
CA CYS A 472 2.53 19.66 -25.32
C CYS A 472 1.78 18.85 -26.38
N ASN A 473 1.98 19.16 -27.66
CA ASN A 473 1.31 18.48 -28.78
C ASN A 473 2.06 17.21 -29.24
N LYS A 474 3.39 17.18 -29.12
CA LYS A 474 4.24 16.10 -29.64
C LYS A 474 4.54 14.97 -28.65
N LEU A 475 4.73 15.30 -27.35
CA LEU A 475 5.06 14.31 -26.32
C LEU A 475 4.00 13.20 -26.15
N PRO A 476 2.68 13.46 -26.33
CA PRO A 476 1.67 12.38 -26.44
C PRO A 476 1.95 11.33 -27.52
N GLY A 477 2.64 11.70 -28.62
CA GLY A 477 3.02 10.76 -29.68
C GLY A 477 4.08 9.74 -29.23
N LEU A 478 5.10 10.19 -28.47
CA LEU A 478 6.10 9.29 -27.89
C LEU A 478 5.49 8.36 -26.83
N LEU A 479 4.58 8.89 -26.00
CA LEU A 479 3.83 8.10 -25.02
C LEU A 479 2.88 7.09 -25.69
N GLY A 480 2.24 7.48 -26.80
CA GLY A 480 1.42 6.57 -27.61
C GLY A 480 2.24 5.44 -28.25
N HIS A 481 3.47 5.72 -28.69
CA HIS A 481 4.38 4.68 -29.18
C HIS A 481 4.74 3.67 -28.07
N LEU A 482 5.04 4.15 -26.85
CA LEU A 482 5.33 3.29 -25.70
C LEU A 482 4.15 2.35 -25.33
N MET A 483 2.90 2.76 -25.55
CA MET A 483 1.76 1.87 -25.35
C MET A 483 1.68 0.74 -26.40
N MET A 484 2.32 0.90 -27.56
CA MET A 484 2.34 -0.08 -28.66
C MET A 484 3.62 -0.93 -28.68
N THR A 485 4.71 -0.51 -28.03
CA THR A 485 6.00 -1.21 -28.03
C THR A 485 6.54 -1.43 -26.61
N ARG A 486 6.84 -2.69 -26.26
CA ARG A 486 7.49 -3.02 -24.98
C ARG A 486 8.92 -2.47 -24.98
N GLN A 487 9.21 -1.51 -24.09
CA GLN A 487 10.53 -0.93 -23.88
C GLN A 487 10.83 -0.86 -22.38
N ASP A 488 11.45 -1.90 -21.81
CA ASP A 488 11.75 -2.01 -20.37
C ASP A 488 12.95 -1.13 -19.93
N SER A 489 13.06 0.08 -20.47
CA SER A 489 14.17 1.00 -20.23
C SER A 489 14.02 1.77 -18.91
N THR A 490 15.10 1.82 -18.13
CA THR A 490 15.19 2.61 -16.89
C THR A 490 14.97 4.11 -17.13
N TYR A 491 15.45 4.63 -18.27
CA TYR A 491 15.19 6.01 -18.69
C TYR A 491 13.70 6.27 -18.97
N THR A 492 12.98 5.29 -19.53
CA THR A 492 11.51 5.39 -19.71
C THR A 492 10.79 5.40 -18.37
N MET A 493 11.22 4.60 -17.39
CA MET A 493 10.67 4.65 -16.02
C MET A 493 10.90 6.03 -15.37
N GLN A 494 12.09 6.61 -15.53
CA GLN A 494 12.42 7.97 -15.08
C GLN A 494 11.48 9.00 -15.73
N ALA A 495 11.25 8.92 -17.04
CA ALA A 495 10.37 9.83 -17.78
C ALA A 495 8.92 9.78 -17.27
N LEU A 496 8.38 8.56 -17.07
CA LEU A 496 7.04 8.35 -16.52
C LEU A 496 6.89 8.88 -15.09
N LEU A 497 7.93 8.75 -14.25
CA LEU A 497 7.93 9.29 -12.90
C LEU A 497 8.00 10.83 -12.87
N ILE A 498 8.75 11.46 -13.78
CA ILE A 498 8.78 12.92 -13.95
C ILE A 498 7.40 13.42 -14.42
N LEU A 499 6.79 12.77 -15.41
CA LEU A 499 5.42 13.07 -15.87
C LEU A 499 4.34 12.79 -14.82
N SER A 500 4.61 11.90 -13.85
CA SER A 500 3.72 11.68 -12.70
C SER A 500 3.75 12.84 -11.70
N MET A 501 4.80 13.67 -11.72
CA MET A 501 4.97 14.85 -10.84
C MET A 501 4.63 16.16 -11.56
N TRP A 502 5.00 16.28 -12.82
CA TRP A 502 4.75 17.44 -13.68
C TRP A 502 4.13 16.97 -15.01
N PRO A 503 2.80 16.71 -15.03
CA PRO A 503 2.13 16.17 -16.20
C PRO A 503 1.96 17.20 -17.32
N LEU A 504 1.55 16.71 -18.49
CA LEU A 504 0.98 17.51 -19.57
C LEU A 504 -0.24 18.31 -19.06
N PRO A 505 -0.48 19.54 -19.55
CA PRO A 505 -1.61 20.36 -19.12
C PRO A 505 -2.94 19.76 -19.59
N VAL A 506 -3.86 19.51 -18.66
CA VAL A 506 -5.17 18.90 -18.95
C VAL A 506 -6.31 19.90 -18.90
N GLN A 507 -7.25 19.77 -19.83
CA GLN A 507 -8.50 20.54 -19.83
C GLN A 507 -9.40 20.06 -18.69
N ARG A 508 -9.64 18.75 -18.58
CA ARG A 508 -10.40 18.16 -17.47
C ARG A 508 -9.47 17.39 -16.54
N GLN A 509 -9.71 17.44 -15.23
CA GLN A 509 -8.98 16.60 -14.28
C GLN A 509 -9.22 15.09 -14.50
N SER A 510 -10.24 14.72 -15.29
CA SER A 510 -10.51 13.34 -15.74
C SER A 510 -9.53 12.86 -16.81
N ASP A 511 -8.84 13.79 -17.50
CA ASP A 511 -7.79 13.49 -18.47
C ASP A 511 -6.39 13.39 -17.80
N ASP A 512 -6.31 13.45 -16.47
CA ASP A 512 -5.06 13.41 -15.70
C ASP A 512 -4.46 11.98 -15.63
N MET A 513 -3.47 11.76 -16.48
CA MET A 513 -2.80 10.47 -16.65
C MET A 513 -1.78 10.10 -15.56
N ARG A 514 -1.53 10.93 -14.52
CA ARG A 514 -0.46 10.69 -13.53
C ARG A 514 -0.54 9.31 -12.85
N TRP A 515 -1.75 8.84 -12.53
CA TRP A 515 -1.93 7.51 -11.94
C TRP A 515 -1.55 6.38 -12.91
N LEU A 516 -1.84 6.55 -14.20
CA LEU A 516 -1.49 5.59 -15.25
C LEU A 516 0.02 5.61 -15.54
N TYR A 517 0.67 6.78 -15.53
CA TYR A 517 2.13 6.88 -15.63
C TYR A 517 2.83 6.21 -14.44
N SER A 518 2.35 6.43 -13.21
CA SER A 518 2.83 5.74 -12.00
C SER A 518 2.60 4.23 -12.07
N GLY A 519 1.46 3.77 -12.60
CA GLY A 519 1.15 2.36 -12.79
C GLY A 519 2.02 1.67 -13.85
N MET A 520 2.30 2.32 -14.98
CA MET A 520 3.24 1.79 -15.98
C MET A 520 4.66 1.74 -15.43
N ALA A 521 5.12 2.79 -14.76
CA ALA A 521 6.43 2.81 -14.10
C ALA A 521 6.58 1.69 -13.06
N MET A 522 5.51 1.38 -12.30
CA MET A 522 5.49 0.24 -11.37
C MET A 522 5.76 -1.09 -12.09
N GLN A 523 4.97 -1.40 -13.13
CA GLN A 523 5.05 -2.69 -13.84
C GLN A 523 6.42 -2.86 -14.51
N MET A 524 6.95 -1.79 -15.11
CA MET A 524 8.29 -1.78 -15.72
C MET A 524 9.39 -1.97 -14.66
N ALA A 525 9.34 -1.25 -13.54
CA ALA A 525 10.31 -1.37 -12.45
C ALA A 525 10.23 -2.73 -11.73
N MET A 526 9.06 -3.36 -11.70
CA MET A 526 8.91 -4.74 -11.23
C MET A 526 9.53 -5.75 -12.21
N HIS A 527 9.25 -5.62 -13.51
CA HIS A 527 9.84 -6.47 -14.54
C HIS A 527 11.36 -6.32 -14.68
N ALA A 528 11.93 -5.14 -14.38
CA ALA A 528 13.37 -4.90 -14.37
C ALA A 528 14.06 -5.20 -13.02
N GLY A 529 13.34 -5.78 -12.06
CA GLY A 529 13.89 -6.16 -10.76
C GLY A 529 14.25 -4.99 -9.82
N CYS A 530 13.83 -3.75 -10.10
CA CYS A 530 14.18 -2.58 -9.27
C CYS A 530 13.65 -2.67 -7.83
N HIS A 531 12.60 -3.46 -7.61
CA HIS A 531 12.06 -3.80 -6.28
C HIS A 531 12.90 -4.84 -5.49
N ARG A 532 13.87 -5.50 -6.16
CA ARG A 532 14.81 -6.50 -5.63
C ARG A 532 16.25 -6.12 -5.97
N VAL A 533 16.66 -4.92 -5.57
CA VAL A 533 18.02 -4.41 -5.81
C VAL A 533 19.09 -5.41 -5.35
N GLY A 534 20.05 -5.71 -6.22
CA GLY A 534 21.07 -6.75 -6.06
C GLY A 534 20.73 -8.10 -6.74
N TYR A 535 19.45 -8.36 -7.02
CA TYR A 535 18.90 -9.58 -7.64
C TYR A 535 18.34 -9.33 -9.05
N GLU A 536 18.64 -8.18 -9.68
CA GLU A 536 18.13 -7.80 -11.02
C GLU A 536 18.46 -8.84 -12.11
N HIS A 537 19.56 -9.57 -11.92
CA HIS A 537 20.02 -10.64 -12.79
C HIS A 537 19.01 -11.81 -12.90
N GLU A 538 18.13 -12.02 -11.92
CA GLU A 538 17.04 -13.00 -12.00
C GLU A 538 15.92 -12.56 -12.95
N TYR A 539 15.81 -11.24 -13.19
CA TYR A 539 14.79 -10.62 -14.04
C TYR A 539 15.29 -10.37 -15.47
N HIS A 540 16.59 -10.07 -15.64
CA HIS A 540 17.25 -9.87 -16.95
C HIS A 540 18.55 -10.70 -17.10
N PRO A 541 18.47 -12.05 -17.11
CA PRO A 541 19.63 -12.95 -17.04
C PRO A 541 20.62 -12.88 -18.22
N TYR A 542 20.24 -12.28 -19.34
CA TYR A 542 21.10 -12.17 -20.54
C TYR A 542 21.59 -10.73 -20.82
N THR A 543 21.13 -9.74 -20.06
CA THR A 543 21.36 -8.31 -20.36
C THR A 543 21.87 -7.52 -19.15
N TYR A 544 21.67 -8.01 -17.93
CA TYR A 544 22.08 -7.30 -16.73
C TYR A 544 23.58 -7.46 -16.46
N SER A 545 24.34 -6.37 -16.64
CA SER A 545 25.70 -6.24 -16.10
C SER A 545 25.63 -5.72 -14.66
N LYS A 546 26.19 -6.46 -13.71
CA LYS A 546 26.17 -6.08 -12.29
C LYS A 546 27.16 -4.95 -12.01
N SER A 547 26.63 -3.77 -11.68
CA SER A 547 27.41 -2.57 -11.38
C SER A 547 26.72 -1.76 -10.29
N LEU A 548 27.52 -1.14 -9.40
CA LEU A 548 27.05 -0.21 -8.36
C LEU A 548 26.29 1.01 -8.95
N SER A 549 26.53 1.37 -10.22
CA SER A 549 25.74 2.38 -10.93
C SER A 549 24.30 1.92 -11.17
N ASN A 550 24.11 0.64 -11.49
CA ASN A 550 22.85 0.07 -11.91
C ASN A 550 21.97 -0.20 -10.68
N GLU A 551 22.55 -0.79 -9.64
CA GLU A 551 21.92 -0.96 -8.32
C GLU A 551 21.41 0.40 -7.78
N ARG A 552 22.26 1.45 -7.79
CA ARG A 552 21.86 2.81 -7.37
C ARG A 552 20.75 3.41 -8.24
N SER A 553 20.80 3.22 -9.56
CA SER A 553 19.75 3.69 -10.47
C SER A 553 18.42 3.01 -10.18
N HIS A 554 18.43 1.70 -9.96
CA HIS A 554 17.26 0.89 -9.62
C HIS A 554 16.68 1.29 -8.25
N THR A 555 17.51 1.52 -7.23
CA THR A 555 17.10 2.09 -5.93
C THR A 555 16.41 3.43 -6.11
N ARG A 556 17.00 4.38 -6.86
CA ARG A 556 16.40 5.71 -7.08
C ARG A 556 15.05 5.60 -7.78
N ILE A 557 14.95 4.80 -8.85
CA ILE A 557 13.68 4.58 -9.59
C ILE A 557 12.61 4.01 -8.66
N TRP A 558 12.92 2.93 -7.93
CA TRP A 558 11.95 2.25 -7.07
C TRP A 558 11.48 3.14 -5.91
N ARG A 559 12.39 3.85 -5.24
CA ARG A 559 12.03 4.74 -4.12
C ARG A 559 11.37 6.04 -4.57
N CYS A 560 11.71 6.57 -5.76
CA CYS A 560 10.95 7.66 -6.37
C CYS A 560 9.54 7.21 -6.75
N TRP A 561 9.38 6.00 -7.29
CA TRP A 561 8.05 5.43 -7.53
C TRP A 561 7.24 5.27 -6.24
N CYS A 562 7.84 4.76 -5.16
CA CYS A 562 7.18 4.63 -3.86
C CYS A 562 6.65 5.99 -3.34
N PHE A 563 7.45 7.05 -3.47
CA PHE A 563 7.05 8.42 -3.12
C PHE A 563 5.86 8.90 -3.97
N VAL A 564 5.99 8.80 -5.30
CA VAL A 564 4.95 9.20 -6.27
C VAL A 564 3.63 8.47 -6.00
N ASN A 565 3.67 7.15 -5.80
CA ASN A 565 2.46 6.35 -5.60
C ASN A 565 1.73 6.71 -4.29
N ALA A 566 2.47 6.86 -3.19
CA ALA A 566 1.89 7.24 -1.89
C ALA A 566 1.27 8.66 -1.91
N VAL A 567 1.91 9.63 -2.60
CA VAL A 567 1.35 10.98 -2.79
C VAL A 567 0.06 10.94 -3.62
N LEU A 568 0.03 10.19 -4.73
CA LEU A 568 -1.16 10.05 -5.57
C LEU A 568 -2.28 9.26 -4.88
N SER A 569 -1.94 8.27 -4.04
CA SER A 569 -2.88 7.52 -3.19
C SER A 569 -3.66 8.47 -2.27
N CYS A 570 -2.97 9.39 -1.58
CA CYS A 570 -3.63 10.46 -0.82
C CYS A 570 -4.54 11.30 -1.71
N GLU A 571 -3.99 11.92 -2.77
CA GLU A 571 -4.65 12.97 -3.55
C GLU A 571 -5.94 12.48 -4.23
N LEU A 572 -5.91 11.25 -4.75
CA LEU A 572 -6.99 10.63 -5.51
C LEU A 572 -7.91 9.77 -4.64
N GLY A 573 -7.53 9.45 -3.39
CA GLY A 573 -8.27 8.51 -2.55
C GLY A 573 -8.29 7.11 -3.14
N LEU A 574 -7.11 6.60 -3.48
CA LEU A 574 -6.86 5.26 -4.02
C LEU A 574 -5.93 4.49 -3.06
N PRO A 575 -5.93 3.14 -3.07
CA PRO A 575 -5.02 2.37 -2.23
C PRO A 575 -3.55 2.76 -2.46
N CYS A 576 -2.74 2.71 -1.40
CA CYS A 576 -1.29 2.79 -1.55
C CYS A 576 -0.82 1.43 -2.09
N LEU A 577 -0.11 1.41 -3.22
CA LEU A 577 0.33 0.18 -3.89
C LEU A 577 1.76 -0.21 -3.51
N VAL A 578 2.42 0.55 -2.63
CA VAL A 578 3.80 0.27 -2.19
C VAL A 578 3.84 -1.04 -1.41
N PRO A 579 4.63 -2.05 -1.84
CA PRO A 579 4.74 -3.32 -1.12
C PRO A 579 5.25 -3.17 0.31
N PHE A 580 4.86 -4.09 1.19
CA PHE A 580 5.18 -4.05 2.63
C PHE A 580 6.69 -3.94 2.91
N ASP A 581 7.52 -4.68 2.17
CA ASP A 581 8.98 -4.69 2.27
C ASP A 581 9.67 -3.48 1.63
N ALA A 582 8.88 -2.61 0.99
CA ALA A 582 9.24 -1.27 0.54
C ALA A 582 8.70 -0.16 1.46
N LEU A 583 7.91 -0.47 2.50
CA LEU A 583 7.55 0.51 3.53
C LEU A 583 8.75 0.84 4.45
N GLU A 584 9.68 -0.11 4.61
CA GLU A 584 10.94 0.10 5.32
C GLU A 584 12.00 0.79 4.45
N ILE A 585 12.77 1.71 5.06
CA ILE A 585 13.91 2.38 4.45
C ILE A 585 15.20 1.75 4.97
N LYS A 586 15.99 1.20 4.05
CA LYS A 586 17.19 0.41 4.30
C LYS A 586 18.43 1.31 4.16
N PRO A 587 19.58 1.00 4.78
CA PRO A 587 20.79 1.83 4.69
C PRO A 587 21.28 2.08 3.24
N GLY A 588 21.02 1.14 2.32
CA GLY A 588 21.32 1.32 0.89
C GLY A 588 20.50 2.41 0.19
N ASP A 589 19.29 2.72 0.69
CA ASP A 589 18.47 3.83 0.19
C ASP A 589 19.06 5.18 0.62
N GLU A 590 19.48 5.28 1.88
CA GLU A 590 20.13 6.47 2.45
C GLU A 590 21.48 6.77 1.78
N ALA A 591 22.15 5.76 1.24
CA ALA A 591 23.38 5.90 0.44
C ALA A 591 23.13 6.25 -1.05
N ALA A 592 21.88 6.19 -1.52
CA ALA A 592 21.52 6.41 -2.93
C ALA A 592 20.74 7.71 -3.19
N LEU A 593 20.14 8.29 -2.15
CA LEU A 593 19.15 9.39 -2.22
C LEU A 593 19.44 10.49 -1.18
N PRO A 594 19.04 11.76 -1.45
CA PRO A 594 19.13 12.85 -0.48
C PRO A 594 18.38 12.58 0.84
N ALA A 595 18.95 13.03 1.96
CA ALA A 595 18.40 12.80 3.30
C ALA A 595 17.02 13.45 3.53
N ASP A 596 16.74 14.57 2.87
CA ASP A 596 15.43 15.22 2.92
C ASP A 596 14.38 14.48 2.06
N PHE A 597 14.79 13.90 0.92
CA PHE A 597 13.94 13.01 0.13
C PHE A 597 13.61 11.71 0.89
N ILE A 598 14.60 11.11 1.57
CA ILE A 598 14.37 9.98 2.47
C ILE A 598 13.40 10.36 3.59
N SER A 599 13.50 11.58 4.13
CA SER A 599 12.59 12.07 5.18
C SER A 599 11.16 12.27 4.66
N ARG A 600 10.99 12.87 3.47
CA ARG A 600 9.70 12.94 2.74
C ARG A 600 9.11 11.54 2.51
N LEU A 601 9.94 10.58 2.09
CA LEU A 601 9.53 9.21 1.81
C LEU A 601 9.07 8.48 3.08
N ARG A 602 9.87 8.51 4.17
CA ARG A 602 9.51 7.93 5.49
C ARG A 602 8.15 8.43 5.99
N ILE A 603 7.87 9.72 5.81
CA ILE A 603 6.62 10.35 6.23
C ILE A 603 5.46 9.89 5.34
N VAL A 604 5.58 9.98 4.01
CA VAL A 604 4.44 9.67 3.12
C VAL A 604 4.11 8.17 3.05
N LEU A 605 5.07 7.27 3.29
CA LEU A 605 4.78 5.83 3.35
C LEU A 605 3.85 5.44 4.51
N TYR A 606 3.75 6.27 5.55
CA TYR A 606 2.79 6.09 6.64
C TYR A 606 1.32 6.10 6.15
N VAL A 607 1.06 6.63 4.95
CA VAL A 607 -0.26 6.61 4.28
C VAL A 607 -0.80 5.20 4.07
N SER A 608 0.05 4.18 3.88
CA SER A 608 -0.42 2.78 3.86
C SER A 608 -1.11 2.47 5.19
N ARG A 609 -0.42 2.65 6.33
CA ARG A 609 -0.97 2.38 7.66
C ARG A 609 -2.27 3.17 7.94
N ILE A 610 -2.39 4.41 7.45
CA ILE A 610 -3.63 5.20 7.55
C ILE A 610 -4.76 4.52 6.76
N ASN A 611 -4.52 4.18 5.49
CA ASN A 611 -5.50 3.51 4.64
C ASN A 611 -5.90 2.12 5.20
N ASP A 612 -4.92 1.35 5.67
CA ASP A 612 -5.09 0.00 6.23
C ASP A 612 -5.82 0.00 7.59
N THR A 613 -5.80 1.13 8.32
CA THR A 613 -6.43 1.28 9.65
C THR A 613 -7.80 1.97 9.57
N LEU A 614 -7.99 2.92 8.66
CA LEU A 614 -9.19 3.77 8.59
C LEU A 614 -10.05 3.56 7.34
N GLY A 615 -9.55 2.80 6.35
CA GLY A 615 -10.25 2.54 5.09
C GLY A 615 -11.44 1.57 5.21
N ASP A 616 -11.48 0.75 6.25
CA ASP A 616 -12.60 -0.18 6.46
C ASP A 616 -13.84 0.54 7.05
N ASN A 617 -14.95 0.49 6.30
CA ASN A 617 -16.24 1.03 6.70
C ASN A 617 -17.05 0.11 7.65
N THR A 618 -16.52 -1.05 8.08
CA THR A 618 -17.18 -1.88 9.12
C THR A 618 -17.38 -1.13 10.44
N CYS A 619 -16.53 -0.15 10.77
CA CYS A 619 -16.61 0.59 12.02
C CYS A 619 -17.73 1.65 12.00
N LYS A 620 -18.93 1.23 12.46
CA LYS A 620 -20.10 2.11 12.67
C LYS A 620 -19.99 3.04 13.89
N ASP A 621 -19.01 2.84 14.76
CA ASP A 621 -18.73 3.71 15.91
C ASP A 621 -17.78 4.85 15.50
N GLY A 622 -18.33 6.06 15.36
CA GLY A 622 -17.54 7.27 15.08
C GLY A 622 -16.48 7.56 16.15
N SER A 623 -16.73 7.18 17.41
CA SER A 623 -15.79 7.41 18.52
C SER A 623 -14.57 6.47 18.45
N HIS A 624 -14.72 5.25 17.92
CA HIS A 624 -13.57 4.36 17.66
C HIS A 624 -12.70 4.92 16.54
N ARG A 625 -13.30 5.40 15.44
CA ARG A 625 -12.57 6.08 14.36
C ARG A 625 -11.80 7.29 14.88
N LEU A 626 -12.42 8.08 15.75
CA LEU A 626 -11.80 9.21 16.45
C LEU A 626 -10.54 8.78 17.24
N ARG A 627 -10.67 7.73 18.08
CA ARG A 627 -9.55 7.17 18.87
C ARG A 627 -8.42 6.63 18.00
N MET A 628 -8.73 5.97 16.87
CA MET A 628 -7.71 5.48 15.93
C MET A 628 -6.97 6.64 15.24
N VAL A 629 -7.68 7.71 14.84
CA VAL A 629 -7.03 8.91 14.29
C VAL A 629 -6.07 9.54 15.30
N ARG A 630 -6.44 9.67 16.58
CA ARG A 630 -5.58 10.23 17.63
C ARG A 630 -4.34 9.37 17.93
N LEU A 631 -4.45 8.05 17.76
CA LEU A 631 -3.31 7.13 17.86
C LEU A 631 -2.33 7.32 16.70
N LEU A 632 -2.83 7.34 15.45
CA LEU A 632 -2.02 7.56 14.25
C LEU A 632 -1.38 8.96 14.23
N GLU A 633 -2.08 10.00 14.73
CA GLU A 633 -1.55 11.35 14.92
C GLU A 633 -0.32 11.33 15.84
N LYS A 634 -0.42 10.65 16.99
CA LYS A 634 0.68 10.49 17.95
C LYS A 634 1.88 9.75 17.35
N ASP A 635 1.65 8.68 16.59
CA ASP A 635 2.68 7.93 15.89
C ASP A 635 3.44 8.79 14.86
N VAL A 636 2.73 9.52 14.00
CA VAL A 636 3.33 10.42 12.99
C VAL A 636 4.12 11.54 13.67
N ASN A 637 3.58 12.13 14.74
CA ASN A 637 4.28 13.13 15.54
C ASN A 637 5.56 12.55 16.19
N THR A 638 5.53 11.28 16.61
CA THR A 638 6.71 10.59 17.15
C THR A 638 7.79 10.39 16.08
N LEU A 639 7.42 9.88 14.89
CA LEU A 639 8.32 9.78 13.73
C LEU A 639 8.98 11.13 13.38
N VAL A 640 8.17 12.19 13.29
CA VAL A 640 8.63 13.55 12.94
C VAL A 640 9.51 14.17 14.03
N SER A 641 9.29 13.83 15.31
CA SER A 641 10.14 14.29 16.42
C SER A 641 11.60 13.83 16.32
N GLY A 642 11.85 12.68 15.67
CA GLY A 642 13.20 12.24 15.28
C GLY A 642 13.80 13.09 14.17
N LEU A 643 13.07 13.24 13.06
CA LEU A 643 13.54 13.96 11.85
C LEU A 643 13.83 15.44 12.11
N ARG A 644 13.07 16.10 13.00
CA ARG A 644 13.26 17.50 13.41
C ARG A 644 14.61 17.78 14.10
N GLN A 645 15.40 16.75 14.46
CA GLN A 645 16.70 16.92 15.12
C GLN A 645 17.83 17.32 14.15
N SER A 646 17.65 17.17 12.84
CA SER A 646 18.66 17.49 11.83
C SER A 646 18.09 18.39 10.72
N PRO A 647 18.69 19.58 10.45
CA PRO A 647 18.28 20.43 9.31
C PRO A 647 18.40 19.76 7.93
N ALA A 648 19.21 18.71 7.80
CA ALA A 648 19.31 17.90 6.58
C ALA A 648 18.16 16.88 6.42
N GLN A 649 17.41 16.62 7.50
CA GLN A 649 16.23 15.73 7.52
C GLN A 649 14.92 16.50 7.69
N TRP A 650 14.96 17.73 8.22
CA TRP A 650 13.78 18.60 8.36
C TRP A 650 13.97 19.95 7.66
N ASN A 651 13.27 20.13 6.55
CA ASN A 651 13.18 21.39 5.80
C ASN A 651 11.71 21.69 5.42
N PRO A 652 11.39 22.87 4.87
CA PRO A 652 10.00 23.23 4.52
C PRO A 652 9.29 22.26 3.56
N SER A 653 10.01 21.62 2.65
CA SER A 653 9.47 20.59 1.74
C SER A 653 9.15 19.28 2.50
N VAL A 654 9.92 18.92 3.53
CA VAL A 654 9.60 17.80 4.44
C VAL A 654 8.39 18.14 5.33
N GLU A 655 8.34 19.35 5.89
CA GLU A 655 7.19 19.80 6.70
C GLU A 655 5.88 19.81 5.89
N PHE A 656 5.94 20.22 4.62
CA PHE A 656 4.78 20.15 3.72
C PHE A 656 4.25 18.72 3.54
N VAL A 657 5.13 17.73 3.36
CA VAL A 657 4.72 16.32 3.21
C VAL A 657 4.14 15.75 4.52
N TYR A 658 4.65 16.17 5.69
CA TYR A 658 4.03 15.85 6.98
C TYR A 658 2.61 16.41 7.11
N LEU A 659 2.40 17.66 6.68
CA LEU A 659 1.08 18.29 6.72
C LEU A 659 0.10 17.62 5.73
N ILE A 660 0.56 17.17 4.55
CA ILE A 660 -0.24 16.32 3.64
C ILE A 660 -0.76 15.06 4.36
N VAL A 661 0.12 14.36 5.08
CA VAL A 661 -0.25 13.13 5.81
C VAL A 661 -1.25 13.43 6.93
N LEU A 662 -1.10 14.53 7.66
CA LEU A 662 -2.08 14.98 8.65
C LEU A 662 -3.43 15.37 8.03
N LEU A 663 -3.47 16.09 6.90
CA LEU A 663 -4.73 16.43 6.24
C LEU A 663 -5.45 15.18 5.72
N ASN A 664 -4.72 14.20 5.16
CA ASN A 664 -5.32 12.92 4.81
C ASN A 664 -5.90 12.24 6.07
N LEU A 665 -5.12 12.15 7.14
CA LEU A 665 -5.53 11.54 8.41
C LEU A 665 -6.82 12.17 8.99
N TYR A 666 -6.87 13.49 9.16
CA TYR A 666 -8.03 14.18 9.74
C TYR A 666 -9.28 14.13 8.86
N SER A 667 -9.12 14.03 7.54
CA SER A 667 -10.26 14.01 6.61
C SER A 667 -11.21 12.82 6.80
N PHE A 668 -10.75 11.71 7.39
CA PHE A 668 -11.61 10.57 7.78
C PHE A 668 -12.63 10.89 8.89
N CYS A 669 -12.35 11.89 9.73
CA CYS A 669 -13.23 12.34 10.82
C CYS A 669 -14.13 13.51 10.40
N LEU A 670 -13.71 14.37 9.45
CA LEU A 670 -14.48 15.53 8.99
C LEU A 670 -15.64 15.16 8.03
N ARG A 671 -15.96 13.86 7.88
CA ARG A 671 -17.09 13.38 7.09
C ARG A 671 -18.35 13.33 7.95
N TRP A 672 -19.37 14.09 7.54
CA TRP A 672 -20.65 14.30 8.22
C TRP A 672 -21.58 13.06 8.41
N SER A 673 -21.05 11.82 8.46
CA SER A 673 -21.83 10.57 8.27
C SER A 673 -22.35 9.91 9.55
N THR A 674 -22.06 10.42 10.75
CA THR A 674 -22.62 9.91 12.02
C THR A 674 -23.01 11.04 12.96
N PRO A 675 -24.09 10.91 13.75
CA PRO A 675 -24.44 11.84 14.81
C PRO A 675 -23.55 11.60 16.04
N VAL A 676 -22.25 11.85 15.89
CA VAL A 676 -21.40 12.20 17.05
C VAL A 676 -22.04 13.43 17.68
N SER A 677 -22.20 13.44 19.01
CA SER A 677 -22.78 14.61 19.67
C SER A 677 -21.93 15.84 19.35
N LEU A 678 -22.56 16.96 19.00
CA LEU A 678 -21.89 18.24 18.70
C LEU A 678 -21.21 18.87 19.95
N SER A 679 -21.15 18.11 21.05
CA SER A 679 -20.54 18.39 22.34
C SER A 679 -19.36 17.45 22.67
N ASP A 680 -18.91 16.61 21.73
CA ASP A 680 -17.75 15.73 21.93
C ASP A 680 -16.44 16.56 21.87
N PRO A 681 -15.66 16.64 22.97
CA PRO A 681 -14.46 17.47 23.01
C PRO A 681 -13.35 16.97 22.08
N ASP A 682 -13.22 15.66 21.84
CA ASP A 682 -12.18 15.13 20.94
C ASP A 682 -12.47 15.49 19.46
N HIS A 683 -13.75 15.61 19.09
CA HIS A 683 -14.16 16.07 17.76
C HIS A 683 -13.80 17.54 17.52
N THR A 684 -13.97 18.39 18.54
CA THR A 684 -13.53 19.80 18.49
C THR A 684 -12.00 19.90 18.41
N ILE A 685 -11.26 19.10 19.19
CA ILE A 685 -9.79 19.10 19.15
C ILE A 685 -9.27 18.69 17.76
N ILE A 686 -9.86 17.67 17.11
CA ILE A 686 -9.46 17.31 15.74
C ILE A 686 -9.76 18.43 14.74
N GLN A 687 -10.85 19.19 14.89
CA GLN A 687 -11.09 20.36 14.03
C GLN A 687 -10.04 21.47 14.23
N SER A 688 -9.66 21.77 15.47
CA SER A 688 -8.56 22.71 15.74
C SER A 688 -7.23 22.20 15.17
N SER A 689 -6.85 20.93 15.37
CA SER A 689 -5.64 20.34 14.78
C SER A 689 -5.66 20.37 13.26
N ALA A 690 -6.80 20.09 12.62
CA ALA A 690 -6.97 20.11 11.17
C ALA A 690 -6.89 21.54 10.61
N ALA A 691 -7.52 22.50 11.26
CA ALA A 691 -7.42 23.92 10.90
C ALA A 691 -5.98 24.43 11.02
N GLN A 692 -5.29 24.12 12.13
CA GLN A 692 -3.89 24.51 12.33
C GLN A 692 -2.97 23.88 11.27
N ALA A 693 -3.14 22.60 10.94
CA ALA A 693 -2.36 21.93 9.89
C ALA A 693 -2.62 22.53 8.50
N ALA A 694 -3.88 22.81 8.14
CA ALA A 694 -4.24 23.43 6.87
C ALA A 694 -3.70 24.86 6.76
N CYS A 695 -3.87 25.68 7.80
CA CYS A 695 -3.32 27.04 7.85
C CYS A 695 -1.79 27.06 7.76
N GLN A 696 -1.08 26.09 8.36
CA GLN A 696 0.37 25.98 8.23
C GLN A 696 0.80 25.55 6.82
N LEU A 697 0.07 24.62 6.19
CA LEU A 697 0.35 24.18 4.82
C LEU A 697 0.22 25.36 3.83
N ILE A 698 -0.86 26.13 3.94
CA ILE A 698 -1.11 27.32 3.11
C ILE A 698 -0.04 28.40 3.32
N LYS A 699 0.40 28.62 4.56
CA LYS A 699 1.51 29.54 4.88
C LYS A 699 2.80 29.08 4.19
N LEU A 700 3.16 27.80 4.28
CA LEU A 700 4.35 27.24 3.63
C LEU A 700 4.27 27.28 2.10
N TYR A 701 3.12 26.96 1.50
CA TYR A 701 2.89 27.08 0.06
C TYR A 701 3.12 28.51 -0.43
N SER A 702 2.58 29.48 0.31
CA SER A 702 2.68 30.90 0.00
C SER A 702 4.09 31.47 0.22
N SER A 703 4.82 31.00 1.24
CA SER A 703 6.18 31.46 1.57
C SER A 703 7.30 30.76 0.79
N SER A 704 6.96 29.85 -0.13
CA SER A 704 7.85 28.88 -0.79
C SER A 704 8.45 27.79 0.13
N PRO A 705 8.13 26.50 -0.09
CA PRO A 705 8.84 25.38 0.54
C PRO A 705 10.15 24.99 -0.17
N LEU A 706 10.51 25.62 -1.30
CA LEU A 706 11.80 25.43 -1.97
C LEU A 706 12.81 26.50 -1.54
N PRO A 707 14.12 26.15 -1.44
CA PRO A 707 15.20 27.13 -1.31
C PRO A 707 15.22 28.13 -2.47
N VAL A 708 15.57 29.38 -2.17
CA VAL A 708 15.73 30.45 -3.17
C VAL A 708 17.19 30.88 -3.16
N ASP A 709 18.02 30.18 -3.95
CA ASP A 709 19.48 30.36 -3.97
C ASP A 709 19.93 31.72 -4.53
N ASN A 710 19.01 32.53 -5.09
CA ASN A 710 19.34 33.86 -5.60
C ASN A 710 18.18 34.87 -5.47
N PRO A 711 18.22 35.80 -4.50
CA PRO A 711 17.25 36.90 -4.40
C PRO A 711 17.35 37.95 -5.52
N SER A 712 18.37 37.86 -6.38
CA SER A 712 18.71 38.89 -7.38
C SER A 712 17.89 38.80 -8.67
N THR A 713 17.26 37.66 -8.96
CA THR A 713 16.37 37.46 -10.10
C THR A 713 14.93 37.27 -9.63
N SER A 714 14.07 38.24 -9.94
CA SER A 714 12.65 38.21 -9.60
C SER A 714 11.87 37.20 -10.47
N GLN A 715 12.02 35.90 -10.18
CA GLN A 715 11.12 34.89 -10.74
C GLN A 715 9.67 35.17 -10.25
N PRO A 716 8.68 35.30 -11.14
CA PRO A 716 7.39 35.93 -10.80
C PRO A 716 6.48 35.07 -9.92
N CYS A 717 6.70 33.75 -9.84
CA CYS A 717 5.94 32.84 -8.99
C CYS A 717 6.71 31.51 -8.81
N PRO A 718 7.32 31.23 -7.64
CA PRO A 718 8.04 29.97 -7.41
C PRO A 718 7.11 28.75 -7.39
N GLN A 719 5.82 28.92 -7.07
CA GLN A 719 4.82 27.84 -6.99
C GLN A 719 4.66 27.06 -8.31
N ARG A 720 5.01 27.66 -9.46
CA ARG A 720 4.91 26.99 -10.78
C ARG A 720 5.97 25.92 -11.00
N TYR A 721 7.07 25.93 -10.24
CA TYR A 721 8.11 24.89 -10.32
C TYR A 721 7.71 23.60 -9.59
N TYR A 722 6.82 23.71 -8.60
CA TYR A 722 6.50 22.59 -7.72
C TYR A 722 5.79 21.46 -8.46
N PRO A 723 5.96 20.18 -8.04
CA PRO A 723 5.11 19.08 -8.45
C PRO A 723 3.62 19.39 -8.27
N LYS A 724 2.76 18.88 -9.16
CA LYS A 724 1.31 19.15 -9.17
C LYS A 724 0.63 18.85 -7.83
N PHE A 725 1.15 17.91 -7.03
CA PHE A 725 0.61 17.61 -5.71
C PHE A 725 0.61 18.81 -4.75
N TYR A 726 1.56 19.76 -4.86
CA TYR A 726 1.59 20.96 -4.01
C TYR A 726 0.35 21.83 -4.23
N LEU A 727 0.03 22.16 -5.50
CA LEU A 727 -1.20 22.86 -5.90
C LEU A 727 -2.48 22.12 -5.43
N ARG A 728 -2.45 20.78 -5.52
CA ARG A 728 -3.61 19.95 -5.16
C ARG A 728 -3.83 19.91 -3.65
N PHE A 729 -2.78 19.80 -2.84
CA PHE A 729 -2.89 19.84 -1.38
C PHE A 729 -3.13 21.25 -0.81
N GLU A 730 -2.66 22.30 -1.47
CA GLU A 730 -3.11 23.68 -1.22
C GLU A 730 -4.64 23.80 -1.39
N THR A 731 -5.15 23.31 -2.53
CA THR A 731 -6.59 23.30 -2.81
C THR A 731 -7.35 22.47 -1.76
N ILE A 732 -6.84 21.31 -1.36
CA ILE A 732 -7.45 20.45 -0.33
C ILE A 732 -7.46 21.12 1.04
N ALA A 733 -6.40 21.85 1.42
CA ALA A 733 -6.34 22.62 2.66
C ALA A 733 -7.42 23.72 2.69
N LEU A 734 -7.54 24.49 1.60
CA LEU A 734 -8.59 25.51 1.45
C LEU A 734 -10.01 24.90 1.54
N LEU A 735 -10.24 23.78 0.87
CA LEU A 735 -11.51 23.04 0.95
C LEU A 735 -11.81 22.54 2.38
N MET A 736 -10.80 22.07 3.11
CA MET A 736 -10.96 21.62 4.50
C MET A 736 -11.27 22.79 5.44
N LEU A 737 -10.59 23.93 5.28
CA LEU A 737 -10.88 25.16 6.03
C LEU A 737 -12.33 25.63 5.82
N LEU A 738 -12.82 25.56 4.58
CA LEU A 738 -14.22 25.88 4.25
C LEU A 738 -15.23 24.87 4.85
N LYS A 739 -14.85 23.61 5.12
CA LYS A 739 -15.70 22.68 5.89
C LYS A 739 -15.79 23.12 7.35
N ILE A 740 -14.65 23.48 7.95
CA ILE A 740 -14.54 23.81 9.38
C ILE A 740 -15.20 25.15 9.70
N SER A 741 -15.03 26.18 8.87
CA SER A 741 -15.67 27.50 9.09
C SER A 741 -17.20 27.43 9.05
N VAL A 742 -17.78 26.58 8.20
CA VAL A 742 -19.24 26.33 8.14
C VAL A 742 -19.74 25.47 9.30
N LEU A 743 -18.90 24.61 9.90
CA LEU A 743 -19.23 23.89 11.13
C LEU A 743 -19.26 24.83 12.36
N ASN A 744 -18.42 25.88 12.36
CA ASN A 744 -18.38 26.92 13.40
C ASN A 744 -18.24 26.35 14.84
N GLN A 745 -17.36 25.36 14.99
CA GLN A 745 -17.04 24.69 16.27
C GLN A 745 -15.65 25.06 16.83
N ILE A 746 -14.81 25.75 16.06
CA ILE A 746 -13.54 26.34 16.50
C ILE A 746 -13.77 27.70 17.18
N SER A 747 -12.77 28.21 17.92
CA SER A 747 -12.89 29.51 18.59
C SER A 747 -12.93 30.69 17.60
N LEU A 748 -13.49 31.84 18.02
CA LEU A 748 -13.53 33.06 17.21
C LEU A 748 -12.14 33.56 16.79
N ARG A 749 -11.09 33.25 17.56
CA ARG A 749 -9.70 33.56 17.18
C ARG A 749 -9.23 32.64 16.06
N GLU A 750 -9.39 31.32 16.23
CA GLU A 750 -9.03 30.35 15.20
C GLU A 750 -9.80 30.61 13.90
N LEU A 751 -11.07 31.00 13.98
CA LEU A 751 -11.87 31.37 12.81
C LEU A 751 -11.28 32.57 12.05
N GLY A 752 -10.74 33.57 12.74
CA GLY A 752 -10.01 34.68 12.11
C GLY A 752 -8.69 34.23 11.47
N GLU A 753 -7.94 33.35 12.13
CA GLU A 753 -6.71 32.75 11.56
C GLU A 753 -7.01 31.85 10.34
N VAL A 754 -8.22 31.27 10.28
CA VAL A 754 -8.75 30.49 9.14
C VAL A 754 -9.18 31.40 7.98
N ASP A 755 -9.93 32.47 8.23
CA ASP A 755 -10.34 33.43 7.19
C ASP A 755 -9.12 34.09 6.51
N ASP A 756 -8.09 34.44 7.29
CA ASP A 756 -6.82 34.95 6.76
C ASP A 756 -6.04 33.90 5.95
N ALA A 757 -6.06 32.62 6.36
CA ALA A 757 -5.45 31.55 5.58
C ALA A 757 -6.21 31.29 4.27
N VAL A 758 -7.54 31.28 4.29
CA VAL A 758 -8.35 31.14 3.06
C VAL A 758 -8.07 32.27 2.07
N ARG A 759 -7.96 33.51 2.57
CA ARG A 759 -7.59 34.70 1.78
C ARG A 759 -6.16 34.61 1.22
N LEU A 760 -5.21 34.12 2.02
CA LEU A 760 -3.82 33.94 1.61
C LEU A 760 -3.68 32.88 0.50
N GLY A 761 -4.25 31.70 0.70
CA GLY A 761 -4.15 30.60 -0.26
C GLY A 761 -4.91 30.85 -1.56
N HIS A 762 -6.09 31.48 -1.52
CA HIS A 762 -6.75 31.96 -2.75
C HIS A 762 -5.85 32.94 -3.52
N GLY A 763 -5.19 33.87 -2.82
CA GLY A 763 -4.19 34.76 -3.42
C GLY A 763 -2.99 34.03 -4.04
N ALA A 764 -2.51 32.94 -3.42
CA ALA A 764 -1.43 32.10 -3.92
C ALA A 764 -1.84 31.27 -5.15
N LEU A 765 -3.09 30.79 -5.21
CA LEU A 765 -3.65 30.17 -6.42
C LEU A 765 -3.73 31.20 -7.56
N MET A 766 -4.25 32.40 -7.28
CA MET A 766 -4.44 33.43 -8.30
C MET A 766 -3.12 34.01 -8.85
N SER A 767 -2.07 34.13 -8.03
CA SER A 767 -0.72 34.50 -8.51
C SER A 767 -0.02 33.36 -9.28
N GLY A 768 -0.33 32.11 -8.92
CA GLY A 768 0.09 30.91 -9.66
C GLY A 768 -0.43 30.87 -11.10
N SER A 769 -1.64 31.40 -11.36
CA SER A 769 -2.26 31.41 -12.69
C SER A 769 -1.51 32.25 -13.73
N SER A 770 -1.42 31.73 -14.94
CA SER A 770 -0.83 32.34 -16.14
C SER A 770 -1.88 32.74 -17.18
N SER A 771 -3.06 32.11 -17.16
CA SER A 771 -4.14 32.33 -18.12
C SER A 771 -5.49 31.90 -17.54
N GLU A 772 -6.56 32.65 -17.84
CA GLU A 772 -7.91 32.27 -17.46
C GLU A 772 -8.24 30.84 -17.92
N GLY A 773 -8.71 30.00 -16.99
CA GLY A 773 -9.03 28.60 -17.25
C GLY A 773 -7.87 27.61 -17.05
N ASP A 774 -6.66 28.02 -16.67
CA ASP A 774 -5.60 27.07 -16.26
C ASP A 774 -5.87 26.40 -14.90
N GLU A 775 -5.09 25.39 -14.51
CA GLU A 775 -5.38 24.58 -13.32
C GLU A 775 -5.44 25.41 -12.03
N PHE A 776 -4.61 26.45 -11.93
CA PHE A 776 -4.59 27.39 -10.81
C PHE A 776 -5.87 28.24 -10.78
N HIS A 777 -6.26 28.82 -11.91
CA HIS A 777 -7.50 29.59 -12.02
C HIS A 777 -8.75 28.72 -11.74
N ARG A 778 -8.81 27.50 -12.29
CA ARG A 778 -9.94 26.60 -12.05
C ARG A 778 -10.01 26.14 -10.58
N ALA A 779 -8.87 25.95 -9.90
CA ALA A 779 -8.83 25.68 -8.47
C ALA A 779 -9.38 26.85 -7.64
N ALA A 780 -8.92 28.07 -7.90
CA ALA A 780 -9.43 29.29 -7.25
C ALA A 780 -10.94 29.48 -7.49
N SER A 781 -11.42 29.25 -8.71
CA SER A 781 -12.84 29.31 -9.07
C SER A 781 -13.72 28.33 -8.26
N VAL A 782 -13.20 27.14 -7.91
CA VAL A 782 -13.91 26.17 -7.06
C VAL A 782 -14.02 26.69 -5.62
N VAL A 783 -12.95 27.28 -5.08
CA VAL A 783 -12.94 27.93 -3.75
C VAL A 783 -13.95 29.09 -3.72
N GLU A 784 -13.94 29.97 -4.73
CA GLU A 784 -14.87 31.09 -4.86
C GLU A 784 -16.35 30.67 -4.91
N VAL A 785 -16.66 29.57 -5.60
CA VAL A 785 -18.04 29.01 -5.64
C VAL A 785 -18.45 28.51 -4.25
N LEU A 786 -17.56 27.85 -3.51
CA LEU A 786 -17.86 27.31 -2.18
C LEU A 786 -17.97 28.38 -1.09
N CYS A 787 -17.27 29.51 -1.25
CA CYS A 787 -17.42 30.71 -0.40
C CYS A 787 -18.80 31.39 -0.53
N LYS A 788 -19.64 31.04 -1.51
CA LYS A 788 -20.98 31.64 -1.65
C LYS A 788 -21.93 31.12 -0.58
N LYS A 789 -22.67 32.04 0.04
CA LYS A 789 -23.56 31.75 1.19
C LYS A 789 -24.55 30.63 0.86
N GLY A 790 -24.54 29.57 1.67
CA GLY A 790 -25.46 28.44 1.56
C GLY A 790 -25.06 27.35 0.57
N VAL A 791 -23.97 27.49 -0.20
CA VAL A 791 -23.51 26.44 -1.12
C VAL A 791 -23.13 25.17 -0.36
N ILE A 792 -22.29 25.29 0.67
CA ILE A 792 -21.85 24.17 1.51
C ILE A 792 -23.02 23.58 2.33
N ASP A 793 -23.97 24.41 2.78
CA ASP A 793 -25.17 23.95 3.50
C ASP A 793 -26.18 23.20 2.62
N SER A 794 -26.26 23.53 1.32
CA SER A 794 -27.23 22.94 0.38
C SER A 794 -27.13 21.42 0.20
N VAL A 795 -26.06 20.80 0.71
CA VAL A 795 -25.71 19.38 0.57
C VAL A 795 -25.84 18.59 1.89
N ARG A 796 -26.31 19.20 2.99
CA ARG A 796 -26.58 18.47 4.26
C ARG A 796 -27.43 17.20 4.01
N GLY A 797 -26.81 16.02 4.19
CA GLY A 797 -27.45 14.72 4.00
C GLY A 797 -27.41 14.13 2.58
N LYS A 798 -26.68 14.73 1.61
CA LYS A 798 -26.56 14.22 0.22
C LYS A 798 -25.10 14.12 -0.27
N SER A 799 -24.29 13.38 0.48
CA SER A 799 -22.97 12.92 0.02
C SER A 799 -23.14 11.97 -1.18
N THR A 800 -22.15 11.95 -2.08
CA THR A 800 -22.17 11.14 -3.32
C THR A 800 -20.89 10.31 -3.49
N VAL A 801 -19.94 10.43 -2.56
CA VAL A 801 -18.61 9.78 -2.63
C VAL A 801 -18.39 8.98 -1.36
N GLU A 802 -18.86 7.74 -1.32
CA GLU A 802 -18.82 6.96 -0.07
C GLU A 802 -17.45 6.35 0.23
N SER A 803 -16.75 5.85 -0.79
CA SER A 803 -15.50 5.06 -0.63
C SER A 803 -14.36 5.58 -1.51
N ARG A 804 -13.64 6.61 -1.04
CA ARG A 804 -12.37 7.13 -1.60
C ARG A 804 -11.39 7.53 -0.50
N PHE A 805 -11.26 6.70 0.55
CA PHE A 805 -10.44 6.98 1.74
C PHE A 805 -10.70 8.42 2.26
N GLY A 806 -9.65 9.15 2.68
CA GLY A 806 -9.76 10.55 3.09
C GLY A 806 -10.25 11.50 1.98
N ALA A 807 -9.90 11.23 0.71
CA ALA A 807 -10.24 12.09 -0.42
C ALA A 807 -11.74 12.27 -0.66
N SER A 808 -12.55 11.35 -0.14
CA SER A 808 -14.01 11.47 -0.10
C SER A 808 -14.49 12.84 0.41
N LEU A 809 -13.75 13.49 1.33
CA LEU A 809 -14.07 14.82 1.86
C LEU A 809 -14.00 15.91 0.79
N TRP A 810 -12.87 16.06 0.10
CA TRP A 810 -12.69 17.11 -0.90
C TRP A 810 -13.42 16.78 -2.21
N LEU A 811 -13.57 15.50 -2.56
CA LEU A 811 -14.42 15.09 -3.68
C LEU A 811 -15.90 15.45 -3.44
N GLU A 812 -16.43 15.32 -2.21
CA GLU A 812 -17.78 15.81 -1.86
C GLU A 812 -17.91 17.33 -2.01
N LEU A 813 -16.89 18.10 -1.62
CA LEU A 813 -16.88 19.56 -1.74
C LEU A 813 -16.78 20.01 -3.20
N VAL A 814 -15.90 19.42 -4.01
CA VAL A 814 -15.85 19.66 -5.47
C VAL A 814 -17.19 19.31 -6.12
N ALA A 815 -17.76 18.13 -5.82
CA ALA A 815 -19.08 17.72 -6.30
C ALA A 815 -20.22 18.68 -5.89
N THR A 816 -20.06 19.38 -4.77
CA THR A 816 -21.00 20.41 -4.29
C THR A 816 -20.90 21.68 -5.13
N ALA A 817 -19.68 22.13 -5.45
CA ALA A 817 -19.46 23.23 -6.40
C ALA A 817 -20.01 22.90 -7.81
N ILE A 818 -19.80 21.66 -8.31
CA ILE A 818 -20.34 21.20 -9.60
C ILE A 818 -21.88 21.28 -9.60
N ARG A 819 -22.53 20.67 -8.59
CA ARG A 819 -24.00 20.61 -8.49
C ARG A 819 -24.61 22.00 -8.37
N TRP A 820 -24.09 22.87 -7.50
CA TRP A 820 -24.60 24.23 -7.34
C TRP A 820 -24.47 25.03 -8.64
N ARG A 821 -23.34 24.94 -9.35
CA ARG A 821 -23.17 25.67 -10.61
C ARG A 821 -24.08 25.12 -11.72
N ARG A 822 -24.16 23.80 -11.90
CA ARG A 822 -25.10 23.16 -12.87
C ARG A 822 -26.55 23.61 -12.65
N GLN A 823 -26.98 23.80 -11.40
CA GLN A 823 -28.32 24.29 -11.06
C GLN A 823 -28.54 25.78 -11.37
N ASN A 824 -27.52 26.63 -11.18
CA ASN A 824 -27.65 28.08 -11.35
C ASN A 824 -27.33 28.58 -12.77
N SER A 825 -26.62 27.81 -13.61
CA SER A 825 -26.17 28.21 -14.94
C SER A 825 -27.20 28.00 -16.09
N LYS A 826 -28.51 28.15 -15.84
CA LYS A 826 -29.56 28.06 -16.89
C LYS A 826 -30.49 29.29 -16.95
N ARG A 827 -30.03 30.36 -17.63
CA ARG A 827 -30.90 31.34 -18.34
C ARG A 827 -30.15 32.12 -19.43
N GLY A 828 -29.61 31.40 -20.41
CA GLY A 828 -29.03 31.96 -21.64
C GLY A 828 -28.97 30.89 -22.74
N PRO A 829 -29.09 31.24 -24.04
CA PRO A 829 -28.91 30.27 -25.12
C PRO A 829 -27.46 29.78 -25.17
N ARG A 830 -27.23 28.50 -25.46
CA ARG A 830 -25.89 28.03 -25.86
C ARG A 830 -25.55 28.67 -27.23
N PRO A 831 -24.34 29.21 -27.43
CA PRO A 831 -23.85 29.44 -28.78
C PRO A 831 -23.76 28.08 -29.49
N THR A 832 -24.22 28.01 -30.73
CA THR A 832 -24.21 26.79 -31.54
C THR A 832 -22.84 26.54 -32.14
N ASP A 833 -22.39 25.28 -32.15
CA ASP A 833 -21.21 24.85 -32.91
C ASP A 833 -21.44 25.08 -34.41
N ASN A 834 -20.94 26.19 -34.94
CA ASN A 834 -21.02 26.48 -36.38
C ASN A 834 -19.97 27.52 -36.85
N SER A 835 -18.69 27.23 -36.61
CA SER A 835 -17.57 28.04 -37.14
C SER A 835 -16.31 27.25 -37.52
N ARG A 836 -16.45 25.98 -37.91
CA ARG A 836 -15.43 25.29 -38.74
C ARG A 836 -15.41 25.91 -40.15
N ASN A 837 -14.75 27.07 -40.27
CA ASN A 837 -14.04 27.62 -41.45
C ASN A 837 -14.00 29.16 -41.43
N SER A 838 -12.88 29.74 -41.01
CA SER A 838 -12.32 30.94 -41.65
C SER A 838 -10.86 31.12 -41.24
N ILE A 839 -9.95 31.16 -42.22
CA ILE A 839 -8.56 31.59 -42.03
C ILE A 839 -8.47 33.03 -42.55
N ASN A 840 -8.10 33.99 -41.71
CA ASN A 840 -7.22 35.10 -42.13
C ASN A 840 -6.70 35.95 -40.96
N ASN A 841 -5.58 36.63 -41.21
CA ASN A 841 -4.87 37.49 -40.26
C ASN A 841 -5.59 38.82 -39.99
N ASN A 842 -5.38 39.40 -38.80
CA ASN A 842 -4.66 40.68 -38.69
C ASN A 842 -4.22 41.03 -37.25
N ASN A 843 -3.40 42.08 -37.14
CA ASN A 843 -2.51 42.40 -36.00
C ASN A 843 -3.16 43.11 -34.80
N SER A 844 -2.40 43.11 -33.69
CA SER A 844 -2.30 44.14 -32.62
C SER A 844 -3.55 44.40 -31.75
N ASN A 845 -3.48 44.33 -30.41
CA ASN A 845 -2.50 45.02 -29.56
C ASN A 845 -2.24 44.31 -28.21
N HIS A 846 -1.15 44.71 -27.53
CA HIS A 846 -0.93 44.36 -26.12
C HIS A 846 -1.83 45.18 -25.18
N ALA A 847 -2.54 44.50 -24.29
CA ALA A 847 -3.02 45.04 -23.03
C ALA A 847 -2.88 43.94 -21.96
N GLY A 848 -2.03 44.16 -20.95
CA GLY A 848 -1.85 43.19 -19.86
C GLY A 848 -2.96 43.35 -18.83
N SER A 849 -3.87 42.38 -18.74
CA SER A 849 -4.92 42.36 -17.73
C SER A 849 -4.39 41.81 -16.40
N THR A 850 -4.08 42.69 -15.46
CA THR A 850 -3.90 42.31 -14.04
C THR A 850 -5.23 41.83 -13.47
N ILE A 851 -5.29 40.57 -13.04
CA ILE A 851 -6.49 39.98 -12.45
C ILE A 851 -6.67 40.54 -11.03
N PRO A 852 -7.85 41.09 -10.65
CA PRO A 852 -8.03 41.70 -9.34
C PRO A 852 -8.10 40.67 -8.21
N ALA A 853 -7.35 40.89 -7.13
CA ALA A 853 -7.48 40.11 -5.90
C ALA A 853 -8.73 40.55 -5.10
N LEU A 854 -9.44 39.58 -4.52
CA LEU A 854 -10.61 39.83 -3.68
C LEU A 854 -10.21 40.42 -2.32
N ASN A 855 -11.01 41.38 -1.83
CA ASN A 855 -10.88 41.94 -0.49
C ASN A 855 -12.09 41.54 0.37
N MET A 856 -11.85 40.82 1.47
CA MET A 856 -12.90 40.36 2.39
C MET A 856 -12.84 41.16 3.69
N SER A 857 -13.75 42.10 3.84
CA SER A 857 -14.09 42.72 5.13
C SER A 857 -15.60 42.72 5.31
N ARG A 858 -16.07 42.57 6.55
CA ARG A 858 -17.50 42.43 6.87
C ARG A 858 -17.91 43.55 7.81
N ALA A 859 -18.98 44.28 7.44
CA ALA A 859 -19.47 45.42 8.21
C ALA A 859 -19.91 45.00 9.62
N ALA A 860 -19.40 45.70 10.63
CA ALA A 860 -19.84 45.58 12.01
C ALA A 860 -21.18 46.33 12.22
N GLY A 861 -22.09 45.74 12.99
CA GLY A 861 -23.37 46.34 13.32
C GLY A 861 -23.31 47.22 14.57
N SER A 862 -23.56 48.51 14.39
CA SER A 862 -24.04 49.50 15.38
C SER A 862 -23.65 49.33 16.86
N MET A 863 -22.73 50.18 17.33
CA MET A 863 -22.88 50.92 18.59
C MET A 863 -22.07 52.22 18.52
N ASP A 864 -22.65 53.33 18.99
CA ASP A 864 -22.04 54.66 18.93
C ASP A 864 -20.95 54.87 20.00
N VAL A 865 -19.88 55.57 19.62
CA VAL A 865 -19.24 56.69 20.35
C VAL A 865 -18.16 57.29 19.42
N ALA A 866 -18.00 58.62 19.42
CA ALA A 866 -17.12 59.35 18.50
C ALA A 866 -15.73 59.67 19.08
N MET A 867 -14.72 59.88 18.21
CA MET A 867 -13.87 61.10 18.16
C MET A 867 -12.76 61.08 17.07
N SER A 868 -12.80 62.09 16.18
CA SER A 868 -11.71 62.83 15.48
C SER A 868 -10.36 62.20 15.03
N GLY A 869 -10.01 62.39 13.74
CA GLY A 869 -8.64 62.38 13.16
C GLY A 869 -8.54 61.65 11.80
N SER A 870 -8.38 62.26 10.61
CA SER A 870 -7.34 63.18 10.07
C SER A 870 -5.97 62.47 9.90
N THR A 871 -5.31 62.36 8.73
CA THR A 871 -5.40 63.06 7.40
C THR A 871 -5.31 62.11 6.18
N ALA A 872 -5.54 62.67 4.97
CA ALA A 872 -5.72 61.98 3.67
C ALA A 872 -4.45 61.61 2.87
N ALA A 873 -4.63 60.75 1.86
CA ALA A 873 -3.89 60.75 0.58
C ALA A 873 -4.76 60.10 -0.53
N ASP A 874 -4.82 60.72 -1.72
CA ASP A 874 -5.72 60.37 -2.83
C ASP A 874 -5.19 59.19 -3.69
N SER A 875 -6.00 58.19 -4.01
CA SER A 875 -7.00 58.09 -5.11
C SER A 875 -6.41 57.79 -6.50
N VAL A 876 -6.68 56.57 -6.98
CA VAL A 876 -6.63 56.17 -8.40
C VAL A 876 -7.76 55.16 -8.59
N ASP A 877 -8.67 55.44 -9.53
CA ASP A 877 -9.85 54.61 -9.76
C ASP A 877 -9.50 53.34 -10.57
N ALA A 878 -9.88 52.20 -10.01
CA ALA A 878 -10.05 50.92 -10.70
C ALA A 878 -11.23 50.22 -10.03
N THR A 879 -12.14 49.65 -10.81
CA THR A 879 -13.44 49.15 -10.34
C THR A 879 -13.30 47.90 -9.44
N ARG A 880 -13.12 48.14 -8.14
CA ARG A 880 -13.03 47.13 -7.08
C ARG A 880 -14.41 46.55 -6.77
N LEU A 881 -14.65 45.31 -7.21
CA LEU A 881 -15.84 44.54 -6.81
C LEU A 881 -15.72 44.08 -5.36
N THR A 882 -16.81 44.24 -4.60
CA THR A 882 -16.93 43.79 -3.21
C THR A 882 -17.55 42.40 -3.13
N MET A 883 -17.51 41.78 -1.94
CA MET A 883 -18.20 40.50 -1.71
C MET A 883 -19.73 40.59 -1.89
N ALA A 884 -20.33 41.79 -1.87
CA ALA A 884 -21.74 41.99 -2.17
C ALA A 884 -22.02 41.98 -3.68
N ASP A 885 -21.11 42.49 -4.51
CA ASP A 885 -21.27 42.50 -5.98
C ASP A 885 -21.14 41.07 -6.56
N VAL A 886 -20.26 40.24 -5.98
CA VAL A 886 -20.12 38.82 -6.31
C VAL A 886 -21.36 38.00 -5.91
N GLN A 887 -22.18 38.48 -4.96
CA GLN A 887 -23.49 37.90 -4.62
C GLN A 887 -24.59 38.28 -5.63
N GLY A 888 -24.39 39.34 -6.42
CA GLY A 888 -25.41 39.88 -7.34
C GLY A 888 -25.43 39.31 -8.76
N ASN A 889 -24.33 38.70 -9.24
CA ASN A 889 -24.20 38.33 -10.66
C ASN A 889 -23.89 36.84 -10.89
N ALA A 890 -24.86 36.10 -11.45
CA ALA A 890 -24.76 34.67 -11.73
C ALA A 890 -24.06 34.33 -13.08
N ASN A 891 -23.83 35.32 -13.96
CA ASN A 891 -23.45 35.09 -15.36
C ASN A 891 -21.96 35.29 -15.68
N LEU A 892 -21.12 35.61 -14.69
CA LEU A 892 -19.70 36.01 -14.88
C LEU A 892 -18.69 34.85 -14.92
N PHE A 893 -18.99 33.70 -15.55
CA PHE A 893 -18.01 32.58 -15.66
C PHE A 893 -18.14 31.80 -16.99
N PRO A 894 -17.15 31.86 -17.91
CA PRO A 894 -17.27 31.29 -19.26
C PRO A 894 -16.97 29.78 -19.41
N PHE A 895 -16.24 29.14 -18.49
CA PHE A 895 -15.80 27.72 -18.61
C PHE A 895 -16.58 26.77 -17.70
N SER A 896 -16.81 25.50 -18.08
CA SER A 896 -17.58 24.56 -17.24
C SER A 896 -16.79 24.05 -16.02
N ILE A 897 -17.49 23.68 -14.94
CA ILE A 897 -16.89 22.96 -13.80
C ILE A 897 -16.85 21.43 -14.03
N GLU A 898 -17.43 20.94 -15.14
CA GLU A 898 -17.18 19.58 -15.63
C GLU A 898 -15.67 19.28 -15.83
N ASP A 899 -14.86 20.32 -16.01
CA ASP A 899 -13.39 20.27 -16.08
C ASP A 899 -12.70 19.84 -14.76
N TRP A 900 -13.44 19.68 -13.67
CA TRP A 900 -12.97 19.06 -12.42
C TRP A 900 -13.72 17.76 -12.08
N SER A 901 -14.61 17.29 -12.95
CA SER A 901 -15.33 16.04 -12.75
C SER A 901 -14.44 14.83 -13.07
N VAL A 902 -14.21 14.00 -12.05
CA VAL A 902 -13.73 12.63 -12.17
C VAL A 902 -14.54 11.80 -11.19
N TYR A 903 -14.96 10.60 -11.59
CA TYR A 903 -15.72 9.64 -10.77
C TYR A 903 -17.14 10.04 -10.33
N LEU A 904 -17.75 11.10 -10.89
CA LEU A 904 -19.15 11.49 -10.61
C LEU A 904 -19.95 11.93 -11.86
N ASP A 905 -19.99 11.06 -12.86
CA ASP A 905 -21.23 10.87 -13.63
C ASP A 905 -21.92 9.60 -13.09
N ILE A 906 -22.56 9.74 -11.93
CA ILE A 906 -23.67 8.88 -11.55
C ILE A 906 -24.92 9.54 -12.15
N THR A 907 -25.68 8.76 -12.91
CA THR A 907 -26.72 9.21 -13.84
C THR A 907 -27.92 9.87 -13.18
N GLU A 908 -28.79 10.49 -13.99
CA GLU A 908 -30.04 11.16 -13.60
C GLU A 908 -31.12 10.22 -12.98
N ALA A 909 -30.76 8.99 -12.60
CA ALA A 909 -31.67 7.90 -12.25
C ALA A 909 -32.47 8.10 -10.94
N ASP A 910 -31.98 8.92 -10.00
CA ASP A 910 -32.54 9.08 -8.64
C ASP A 910 -33.44 10.33 -8.45
N LEU A 911 -33.91 10.95 -9.54
CA LEU A 911 -34.97 11.96 -9.48
C LEU A 911 -36.24 11.45 -10.15
N GLY A 912 -37.08 10.78 -9.34
CA GLY A 912 -38.40 10.29 -9.73
C GLY A 912 -39.37 11.41 -10.11
N LEU A 913 -39.33 11.82 -11.37
CA LEU A 913 -40.43 12.46 -12.08
C LEU A 913 -41.01 11.45 -13.06
N GLY A 914 -42.06 10.76 -12.65
CA GLY A 914 -42.76 9.83 -13.52
C GLY A 914 -43.49 10.57 -14.65
N ASN A 915 -43.35 10.06 -15.87
CA ASN A 915 -44.37 10.17 -16.90
C ASN A 915 -44.22 8.98 -17.87
N ASP A 916 -45.34 8.39 -18.27
CA ASP A 916 -45.35 7.10 -18.95
C ASP A 916 -44.85 7.16 -20.40
N SER A 917 -44.06 6.16 -20.81
CA SER A 917 -44.22 5.57 -22.15
C SER A 917 -43.81 4.10 -22.19
N SER A 918 -44.83 3.27 -22.40
CA SER A 918 -44.88 1.82 -22.62
C SER A 918 -43.65 1.11 -23.22
N TRP A 919 -43.37 -0.09 -22.69
CA TRP A 919 -42.42 -1.07 -23.21
C TRP A 919 -42.89 -1.74 -24.54
N TRP A 920 -41.96 -1.89 -25.49
CA TRP A 920 -41.96 -2.73 -26.71
C TRP A 920 -43.02 -2.55 -27.82
N GLY A 921 -42.51 -2.38 -29.06
CA GLY A 921 -43.01 -3.09 -30.25
C GLY A 921 -43.63 -2.23 -31.36
N GLY A 922 -42.95 -2.14 -32.52
CA GLY A 922 -43.53 -1.54 -33.73
C GLY A 922 -42.51 -1.22 -34.82
N SER A 923 -42.64 -1.82 -36.00
CA SER A 923 -41.76 -1.63 -37.15
C SER A 923 -42.10 -0.40 -38.00
N GLY A 924 -41.08 0.39 -38.37
CA GLY A 924 -41.02 1.15 -39.62
C GLY A 924 -41.94 2.36 -39.77
N GLY A 925 -41.36 3.56 -39.59
CA GLY A 925 -41.98 4.86 -39.86
C GLY A 925 -41.01 6.00 -39.61
#